data_AF-A0A0A0F0B5-F1
#
_entry.id   AF-A0A0A0F0B5-F1
#
_cell.length_a   1.000
_cell.length_b   1.000
_cell.length_c   1.000
_cell.angle_alpha   90.00
_cell.angle_beta   90.00
_cell.angle_gamma   90.00
#
_symmetry.space_group_name_H-M   'P 1'
#
loop_
_entity.id
_entity.type
_entity.pdbx_description
1 polymer ?
#
loop_
_entity_poly.entity_id
_entity_poly.type
_entity_poly.pdbx_seq_one_letter_code
_entity_poly.pdbx_strand_id
1 'polypeptide(L)'
;MARSDYETDDNRNSEGTAGHWRRRLVTWVLAAIGLGLGFLIPYSLYLNHEVGERFDQLRWQLPTRVYGRPLELAPGLALDKRTLTTELAAAGYHPGDGVRPGTYSNDGGRWLISSRGFNDVDGRVAPRRIAVTLSGGKVASVRDAGADRKLKVARLDPARIATLYGQKQEERRLVQLEEVPELLVTGLQAVEDRDFAHHHGLDLSGILRAAWVNLKAGEARQGASTLTQQLARSGLLGIGAEQTWTRKFNEAIYALLIEARYDKQTILETYFNQVYLGQRGAQAIHGVAAASEFWFGRDLADISTEQIALLIGIVRGPSYYDPRRHPERATERRNFVLGEMHETGLIDDAEYQRALKAPLGVTEQPGHSANRFPAYVDLIRRQLATDYPADALAGAGLSVMSGMSPSAQAYAEGAVTSTLESLASKNRPDLQAGLVLTDVHNGDVLAVVGSGSPSRPGFNRAIDALRPVGSLLKPFVYLLALAQPDRWSLASWVDDSPVTVALGNGKQWSPGNSDGRSHGTVRLIDALARSYNQATVRVGMQVDARRIADLIRTLAGIEAEPNPALILGSVDQSPYAMAQLYQFLASGGEIQPLHAVRGVLDANGRALNRYDTEPAPAQEGDAIAARLITLALQHTVSSGTARQLVADGLGRLNAAGKTGTSNDSRDSWFAGYTGDHLAVAWVGNDQNEPTGLYGSTGGMRVWSNMFKRLPSAPLEVSDKGLDWQWVVGSHATDAGCAGARRFAFVAGFAPAFQPCQPPEPVYEERRSWRDWFGFGRDDDEPEPAPEPTPAPQPVEVP
;
A
#
# COMPACT_ATOMS: atom_id res chain seq x y z
N MET A 1 -114.10 -54.01 22.03
CA MET A 1 -114.88 -52.78 22.38
C MET A 1 -113.86 -51.66 22.51
N ALA A 2 -113.43 -50.93 21.48
CA ALA A 2 -114.05 -50.30 20.32
C ALA A 2 -114.57 -48.86 20.60
N ARG A 3 -113.88 -47.91 19.93
CA ARG A 3 -114.30 -46.59 19.40
C ARG A 3 -114.47 -45.37 20.32
N SER A 4 -113.87 -44.27 19.86
CA SER A 4 -114.51 -43.01 19.42
C SER A 4 -113.57 -41.84 19.72
N ASP A 5 -112.94 -41.15 18.77
CA ASP A 5 -113.37 -40.13 17.79
C ASP A 5 -113.11 -38.67 18.24
N TYR A 6 -112.77 -37.87 17.22
CA TYR A 6 -112.83 -36.42 17.04
C TYR A 6 -111.59 -35.53 17.25
N GLU A 7 -111.08 -35.10 16.08
CA GLU A 7 -110.52 -33.79 15.70
C GLU A 7 -111.29 -32.61 16.36
N THR A 8 -110.75 -31.41 16.59
CA THR A 8 -110.42 -30.35 15.60
C THR A 8 -109.83 -29.15 16.38
N ASP A 9 -108.79 -28.47 15.90
CA ASP A 9 -108.86 -27.14 15.25
C ASP A 9 -107.49 -26.45 15.14
N ASP A 10 -107.27 -25.84 13.99
CA ASP A 10 -105.98 -25.38 13.46
C ASP A 10 -106.15 -23.91 13.01
N ASN A 11 -105.42 -22.95 13.61
CA ASN A 11 -104.94 -21.73 12.92
C ASN A 11 -104.13 -20.74 13.80
N ARG A 12 -102.90 -20.50 13.34
CA ARG A 12 -102.19 -19.21 13.13
C ARG A 12 -101.96 -18.22 14.29
N ASN A 13 -100.68 -17.98 14.57
CA ASN A 13 -100.07 -16.70 14.19
C ASN A 13 -98.55 -16.79 13.98
N SER A 14 -98.10 -16.16 12.90
CA SER A 14 -96.72 -16.06 12.41
C SER A 14 -96.05 -14.80 12.93
N GLU A 15 -94.86 -14.89 13.53
CA GLU A 15 -93.91 -13.76 13.65
C GLU A 15 -92.45 -14.26 13.77
N GLY A 16 -91.57 -13.83 12.85
CA GLY A 16 -90.23 -13.36 13.25
C GLY A 16 -88.94 -14.15 12.93
N THR A 17 -88.78 -14.85 11.81
CA THR A 17 -87.47 -15.44 11.39
C THR A 17 -86.51 -14.43 10.72
N ALA A 18 -86.37 -13.21 11.24
CA ALA A 18 -85.51 -12.16 10.64
C ALA A 18 -84.20 -11.83 11.40
N GLY A 19 -83.97 -12.37 12.60
CA GLY A 19 -82.84 -11.95 13.46
C GLY A 19 -81.58 -12.82 13.45
N HIS A 20 -81.63 -14.05 12.96
CA HIS A 20 -80.58 -15.05 13.25
C HIS A 20 -79.37 -15.00 12.30
N TRP A 21 -79.56 -14.64 11.02
CA TRP A 21 -78.47 -14.60 10.04
C TRP A 21 -77.56 -13.38 10.24
N ARG A 22 -78.12 -12.21 10.59
CA ARG A 22 -77.35 -11.00 10.93
C ARG A 22 -76.49 -11.23 12.17
N ARG A 23 -77.04 -11.88 13.20
CA ARG A 23 -76.31 -12.19 14.43
C ARG A 23 -75.15 -13.15 14.16
N ARG A 24 -75.36 -14.19 13.34
CA ARG A 24 -74.29 -15.10 12.90
C ARG A 24 -73.23 -14.40 12.07
N LEU A 25 -73.61 -13.52 11.14
CA LEU A 25 -72.65 -12.76 10.33
C LEU A 25 -71.78 -11.84 11.20
N VAL A 26 -72.38 -11.16 12.18
CA VAL A 26 -71.64 -10.35 13.17
C VAL A 26 -70.70 -11.23 14.01
N THR A 27 -71.14 -12.40 14.47
CA THR A 27 -70.27 -13.33 15.22
C THR A 27 -69.10 -13.84 14.38
N TRP A 28 -69.33 -14.19 13.11
CA TRP A 28 -68.26 -14.62 12.19
C TRP A 28 -67.28 -13.48 11.88
N VAL A 29 -67.77 -12.26 11.69
CA VAL A 29 -66.91 -11.07 11.50
C VAL A 29 -66.07 -10.80 12.75
N LEU A 30 -66.68 -10.83 13.94
CA LEU A 30 -65.94 -10.64 15.20
C LEU A 30 -64.95 -11.77 15.47
N ALA A 31 -65.29 -13.03 15.15
CA ALA A 31 -64.36 -14.16 15.26
C ALA A 31 -63.20 -14.03 14.27
N ALA A 32 -63.45 -13.58 13.04
CA ALA A 32 -62.41 -13.31 12.05
C ALA A 32 -61.51 -12.13 12.47
N ILE A 33 -62.08 -11.06 13.04
CA ILE A 33 -61.32 -9.95 13.64
C ILE A 33 -60.49 -10.44 14.82
N GLY A 34 -61.07 -11.26 15.70
CA GLY A 34 -60.37 -11.82 16.87
C GLY A 34 -59.21 -12.74 16.48
N LEU A 35 -59.41 -13.62 15.50
CA LEU A 35 -58.33 -14.46 14.94
C LEU A 35 -57.29 -13.62 14.20
N GLY A 36 -57.73 -12.62 13.43
CA GLY A 36 -56.85 -11.68 12.73
C GLY A 36 -55.96 -10.91 13.69
N LEU A 37 -56.54 -10.33 14.75
CA LEU A 37 -55.80 -9.63 15.81
C LEU A 37 -54.91 -10.59 16.62
N GLY A 38 -55.39 -11.80 16.90
CA GLY A 38 -54.64 -12.85 17.60
C GLY A 38 -53.40 -13.33 16.84
N PHE A 39 -53.37 -13.18 15.51
CA PHE A 39 -52.17 -13.40 14.70
C PHE A 39 -51.35 -12.11 14.51
N LEU A 40 -52.00 -11.00 14.16
CA LEU A 40 -51.35 -9.73 13.83
C LEU A 40 -50.58 -9.14 15.00
N ILE A 41 -51.10 -9.21 16.22
CA ILE A 41 -50.44 -8.60 17.39
C ILE A 41 -49.14 -9.34 17.73
N PRO A 42 -49.12 -10.68 17.95
CA PRO A 42 -47.88 -11.40 18.17
C PRO A 42 -46.90 -11.29 17.01
N TYR A 43 -47.40 -11.32 15.77
CA TYR A 43 -46.57 -11.16 14.59
C TYR A 43 -45.94 -9.76 14.53
N SER A 44 -46.69 -8.70 14.80
CA SER A 44 -46.17 -7.32 14.85
C SER A 44 -45.18 -7.12 15.99
N LEU A 45 -45.37 -7.77 17.14
CA LEU A 45 -44.39 -7.76 18.25
C LEU A 45 -43.08 -8.46 17.86
N TYR A 46 -43.17 -9.61 17.18
CA TYR A 46 -42.02 -10.30 16.63
C TYR A 46 -41.27 -9.40 15.62
N LEU A 47 -41.99 -8.81 14.66
CA LEU A 47 -41.39 -7.89 13.68
C LEU A 47 -40.81 -6.64 14.34
N ASN A 48 -41.43 -6.11 15.40
CA ASN A 48 -40.91 -4.96 16.14
C ASN A 48 -39.60 -5.27 16.89
N HIS A 49 -39.48 -6.50 17.42
CA HIS A 49 -38.23 -6.97 18.00
C HIS A 49 -37.14 -7.08 16.91
N GLU A 50 -37.48 -7.63 15.74
CA GLU A 50 -36.58 -7.75 14.59
C GLU A 50 -36.14 -6.36 14.05
N VAL A 51 -37.06 -5.39 14.00
CA VAL A 51 -36.72 -3.98 13.72
C VAL A 51 -35.76 -3.47 14.78
N GLY A 52 -36.00 -3.72 16.06
CA GLY A 52 -35.09 -3.27 17.12
C GLY A 52 -33.68 -3.81 16.98
N GLU A 53 -33.53 -5.13 16.88
CA GLU A 53 -32.20 -5.74 16.80
C GLU A 53 -31.46 -5.33 15.54
N ARG A 54 -32.12 -5.37 14.37
CA ARG A 54 -31.43 -5.13 13.09
C ARG A 54 -31.23 -3.66 12.81
N PHE A 55 -32.21 -2.82 13.10
CA PHE A 55 -32.12 -1.37 12.86
C PHE A 55 -31.13 -0.72 13.85
N ASP A 56 -31.09 -1.13 15.12
CA ASP A 56 -30.16 -0.56 16.10
C ASP A 56 -28.70 -1.00 15.87
N GLN A 57 -28.43 -2.21 15.34
CA GLN A 57 -27.09 -2.67 14.96
C GLN A 57 -26.46 -1.87 13.82
N LEU A 58 -27.26 -1.27 12.94
CA LEU A 58 -26.79 -0.50 11.79
C LEU A 58 -26.36 0.92 12.14
N ARG A 59 -26.90 1.49 13.23
CA ARG A 59 -26.61 2.87 13.65
C ARG A 59 -25.18 3.08 14.14
N TRP A 60 -24.42 2.00 14.40
CA TRP A 60 -23.16 2.08 15.15
C TRP A 60 -21.97 1.39 14.49
N GLN A 61 -22.02 1.05 13.20
CA GLN A 61 -20.84 0.53 12.50
C GLN A 61 -20.17 1.61 11.66
N LEU A 62 -19.44 2.52 12.31
CA LEU A 62 -18.57 3.44 11.58
C LEU A 62 -17.40 2.64 10.97
N PRO A 63 -17.18 2.73 9.65
CA PRO A 63 -16.12 1.97 9.00
C PRO A 63 -14.75 2.47 9.44
N THR A 64 -13.81 1.54 9.62
CA THR A 64 -12.42 1.89 9.89
C THR A 64 -11.77 2.40 8.62
N ARG A 65 -11.23 3.62 8.66
CA ARG A 65 -10.60 4.28 7.52
C ARG A 65 -9.09 4.09 7.62
N VAL A 66 -8.46 3.82 6.49
CA VAL A 66 -7.02 3.68 6.38
C VAL A 66 -6.48 4.83 5.56
N TYR A 67 -5.51 5.54 6.12
CA TYR A 67 -4.84 6.69 5.51
C TYR A 67 -3.38 6.37 5.25
N GLY A 68 -2.83 6.86 4.15
CA GLY A 68 -1.40 6.85 3.85
C GLY A 68 -0.61 7.75 4.80
N ARG A 69 0.68 7.93 4.51
CA ARG A 69 1.50 8.87 5.28
C ARG A 69 1.08 10.31 5.00
N PRO A 70 1.13 11.21 5.99
CA PRO A 70 1.08 12.63 5.70
C PRO A 70 2.32 13.03 4.88
N LEU A 71 2.13 13.83 3.84
CA LEU A 71 3.28 14.35 3.10
C LEU A 71 3.93 15.46 3.92
N GLU A 72 5.11 15.18 4.45
CA GLU A 72 5.95 16.19 5.08
C GLU A 72 6.73 16.97 4.02
N LEU A 73 6.54 18.28 3.98
CA LEU A 73 7.25 19.19 3.11
C LEU A 73 8.29 19.94 3.94
N ALA A 74 9.56 19.63 3.70
CA ALA A 74 10.70 20.24 4.38
C ALA A 74 11.76 20.68 3.36
N PRO A 75 12.47 21.81 3.58
CA PRO A 75 13.60 22.17 2.73
C PRO A 75 14.63 21.04 2.66
N GLY A 76 15.07 20.69 1.44
CA GLY A 76 16.00 19.60 1.20
C GLY A 76 15.35 18.30 0.73
N LEU A 77 14.05 18.08 1.02
CA LEU A 77 13.32 16.88 0.60
C LEU A 77 13.40 16.68 -0.92
N ALA A 78 13.81 15.47 -1.36
CA ALA A 78 13.75 15.07 -2.75
C ALA A 78 12.29 14.99 -3.22
N LEU A 79 11.88 15.90 -4.08
CA LEU A 79 10.50 16.01 -4.55
C LEU A 79 10.45 16.80 -5.87
N ASP A 80 9.83 16.20 -6.88
CA ASP A 80 9.58 16.85 -8.16
C ASP A 80 8.10 17.18 -8.37
N LYS A 81 7.82 17.97 -9.42
CA LYS A 81 6.47 18.40 -9.79
C LYS A 81 5.52 17.21 -9.98
N ARG A 82 5.97 16.14 -10.64
CA ARG A 82 5.11 14.99 -10.93
C ARG A 82 4.73 14.27 -9.65
N THR A 83 5.69 14.06 -8.77
CA THR A 83 5.54 13.37 -7.49
C THR A 83 4.62 14.15 -6.56
N LEU A 84 4.83 15.47 -6.42
CA LEU A 84 3.92 16.32 -5.64
C LEU A 84 2.49 16.32 -6.20
N THR A 85 2.34 16.35 -7.53
CA THR A 85 1.01 16.28 -8.17
C THR A 85 0.32 14.95 -7.86
N THR A 86 1.05 13.83 -7.90
CA THR A 86 0.51 12.50 -7.56
C THR A 86 0.09 12.42 -6.10
N GLU A 87 0.91 12.94 -5.17
CA GLU A 87 0.57 12.97 -3.74
C GLU A 87 -0.68 13.82 -3.47
N LEU A 88 -0.75 15.03 -4.04
CA LEU A 88 -1.90 15.92 -3.93
C LEU A 88 -3.17 15.28 -4.51
N ALA A 89 -3.08 14.69 -5.71
CA ALA A 89 -4.21 14.03 -6.34
C ALA A 89 -4.70 12.82 -5.53
N ALA A 90 -3.78 12.02 -4.98
CA ALA A 90 -4.12 10.90 -4.12
C ALA A 90 -4.81 11.36 -2.82
N ALA A 91 -4.40 12.50 -2.28
CA ALA A 91 -5.07 13.13 -1.14
C ALA A 91 -6.41 13.79 -1.52
N GLY A 92 -6.80 13.85 -2.79
CA GLY A 92 -8.05 14.49 -3.22
C GLY A 92 -7.96 16.00 -3.31
N TYR A 93 -6.77 16.54 -3.53
CA TYR A 93 -6.58 17.95 -3.86
C TYR A 93 -6.81 18.20 -5.35
N HIS A 94 -7.31 19.39 -5.68
CA HIS A 94 -7.61 19.77 -7.06
C HIS A 94 -6.93 21.08 -7.47
N PRO A 95 -6.58 21.25 -8.75
CA PRO A 95 -6.13 22.55 -9.27
C PRO A 95 -7.19 23.63 -9.00
N GLY A 96 -6.76 24.79 -8.52
CA GLY A 96 -7.64 25.91 -8.16
C GLY A 96 -6.84 27.17 -7.82
N ASP A 97 -7.37 27.96 -6.88
CA ASP A 97 -6.75 29.22 -6.42
C ASP A 97 -5.64 28.99 -5.37
N GLY A 98 -5.62 27.83 -4.70
CA GLY A 98 -4.70 27.57 -3.57
C GLY A 98 -5.11 28.31 -2.30
N VAL A 99 -6.33 28.82 -2.23
CA VAL A 99 -6.93 29.52 -1.10
C VAL A 99 -8.02 28.65 -0.47
N ARG A 100 -8.92 28.09 -1.27
CA ARG A 100 -9.97 27.18 -0.79
C ARG A 100 -9.36 25.87 -0.28
N PRO A 101 -9.76 25.36 0.90
CA PRO A 101 -9.24 24.09 1.42
C PRO A 101 -9.34 22.96 0.38
N GLY A 102 -8.31 22.14 0.26
CA GLY A 102 -8.24 21.06 -0.74
C GLY A 102 -7.90 21.54 -2.15
N THR A 103 -7.53 22.81 -2.36
CA THR A 103 -7.07 23.30 -3.66
C THR A 103 -5.59 23.65 -3.67
N TYR A 104 -4.98 23.58 -4.85
CA TYR A 104 -3.64 24.09 -5.08
C TYR A 104 -3.56 24.90 -6.37
N SER A 105 -2.69 25.90 -6.39
CA SER A 105 -2.24 26.57 -7.62
C SER A 105 -0.74 26.33 -7.81
N ASN A 106 -0.31 26.29 -9.07
CA ASN A 106 1.10 26.22 -9.41
C ASN A 106 1.47 27.24 -10.48
N ASP A 107 2.60 27.91 -10.27
CA ASP A 107 3.21 28.82 -11.23
C ASP A 107 4.70 28.46 -11.35
N GLY A 108 5.02 27.72 -12.42
CA GLY A 108 6.34 27.12 -12.61
C GLY A 108 6.72 26.16 -11.46
N GLY A 109 7.69 26.57 -10.65
CA GLY A 109 8.17 25.84 -9.47
C GLY A 109 7.53 26.28 -8.15
N ARG A 110 6.68 27.31 -8.13
CA ARG A 110 6.01 27.80 -6.92
C ARG A 110 4.61 27.20 -6.83
N TRP A 111 4.27 26.70 -5.65
CA TRP A 111 3.00 26.06 -5.35
C TRP A 111 2.38 26.77 -4.16
N LEU A 112 1.09 27.02 -4.24
CA LEU A 112 0.28 27.45 -3.11
C LEU A 112 -0.77 26.38 -2.86
N ILE A 113 -0.72 25.75 -1.69
CA ILE A 113 -1.55 24.60 -1.33
C ILE A 113 -2.35 24.97 -0.09
N SER A 114 -3.68 24.84 -0.13
CA SER A 114 -4.53 25.11 1.03
C SER A 114 -4.92 23.80 1.71
N SER A 115 -4.26 23.46 2.81
CA SER A 115 -4.53 22.23 3.55
C SER A 115 -5.79 22.32 4.40
N ARG A 116 -6.52 21.20 4.46
CA ARG A 116 -7.76 21.03 5.23
C ARG A 116 -7.52 20.85 6.74
N GLY A 117 -6.27 20.59 7.15
CA GLY A 117 -5.97 20.12 8.50
C GLY A 117 -6.47 18.69 8.71
N PHE A 118 -5.94 18.01 9.73
CA PHE A 118 -6.28 16.62 10.03
C PHE A 118 -5.84 16.24 11.45
N ASN A 119 -6.30 15.08 11.95
CA ASN A 119 -5.78 14.47 13.17
C ASN A 119 -4.72 13.44 12.79
N ASP A 120 -3.53 13.54 13.37
CA ASP A 120 -2.43 12.60 13.21
C ASP A 120 -2.16 11.88 14.54
N VAL A 121 -1.27 10.89 14.52
CA VAL A 121 -0.80 10.19 15.74
C VAL A 121 -0.13 11.15 16.74
N ASP A 122 0.45 12.25 16.26
CA ASP A 122 1.05 13.32 17.07
C ASP A 122 0.04 14.36 17.57
N GLY A 123 -1.22 14.27 17.15
CA GLY A 123 -2.29 15.21 17.48
C GLY A 123 -2.80 16.00 16.27
N ARG A 124 -3.57 17.06 16.55
CA ARG A 124 -4.28 17.83 15.51
C ARG A 124 -3.34 18.77 14.76
N VAL A 125 -3.31 18.62 13.43
CA VAL A 125 -2.65 19.54 12.49
C VAL A 125 -3.67 20.55 11.99
N ALA A 126 -3.45 21.83 12.25
CA ALA A 126 -4.36 22.90 11.85
C ALA A 126 -4.36 23.15 10.32
N PRO A 127 -5.49 23.55 9.72
CA PRO A 127 -5.56 23.99 8.33
C PRO A 127 -4.60 25.15 8.06
N ARG A 128 -3.90 25.14 6.93
CA ARG A 128 -2.90 26.16 6.56
C ARG A 128 -2.79 26.36 5.06
N ARG A 129 -2.46 27.58 4.66
CA ARG A 129 -2.02 27.90 3.30
C ARG A 129 -0.50 27.79 3.23
N ILE A 130 -0.01 26.81 2.48
CA ILE A 130 1.40 26.43 2.41
C ILE A 130 1.93 26.85 1.05
N ALA A 131 2.91 27.77 1.06
CA ALA A 131 3.67 28.12 -0.12
C ALA A 131 4.95 27.26 -0.19
N VAL A 132 5.09 26.49 -1.26
CA VAL A 132 6.22 25.59 -1.51
C VAL A 132 6.94 26.03 -2.78
N THR A 133 8.27 26.08 -2.74
CA THR A 133 9.08 26.27 -3.95
C THR A 133 9.86 25.00 -4.23
N LEU A 134 9.65 24.40 -5.40
CA LEU A 134 10.44 23.29 -5.92
C LEU A 134 11.54 23.82 -6.84
N SER A 135 12.76 23.34 -6.66
CA SER A 135 13.90 23.65 -7.53
C SER A 135 14.89 22.50 -7.53
N GLY A 136 15.40 22.14 -8.71
CA GLY A 136 16.42 21.09 -8.84
C GLY A 136 15.99 19.71 -8.34
N GLY A 137 14.70 19.37 -8.44
CA GLY A 137 14.17 18.07 -7.97
C GLY A 137 14.02 17.96 -6.45
N LYS A 138 14.06 19.08 -5.73
CA LYS A 138 13.87 19.13 -4.28
C LYS A 138 13.02 20.30 -3.83
N VAL A 139 12.52 20.23 -2.60
CA VAL A 139 11.88 21.35 -1.91
C VAL A 139 12.95 22.37 -1.53
N ALA A 140 12.90 23.56 -2.11
CA ALA A 140 13.82 24.65 -1.83
C ALA A 140 13.38 25.47 -0.61
N SER A 141 12.08 25.70 -0.45
CA SER A 141 11.53 26.40 0.72
C SER A 141 10.07 26.07 0.96
N VAL A 142 9.66 26.19 2.22
CA VAL A 142 8.27 26.02 2.67
C VAL A 142 7.92 27.20 3.58
N ARG A 143 6.76 27.83 3.35
CA ARG A 143 6.29 28.99 4.11
C ARG A 143 4.80 28.88 4.38
N ASP A 144 4.38 29.44 5.51
CA ASP A 144 2.98 29.73 5.79
C ASP A 144 2.61 31.02 5.04
N ALA A 145 1.76 30.91 4.03
CA ALA A 145 1.32 32.04 3.22
C ALA A 145 0.31 32.94 3.95
N GLY A 146 -0.36 32.44 5.00
CA GLY A 146 -1.26 33.24 5.82
C GLY A 146 -0.51 34.11 6.83
N ALA A 147 0.55 33.57 7.44
CA ALA A 147 1.36 34.27 8.44
C ALA A 147 2.66 34.89 7.89
N ASP A 148 2.93 34.73 6.59
CA ASP A 148 4.20 35.06 5.91
C ASP A 148 5.46 34.62 6.70
N ARG A 149 5.46 33.38 7.18
CA ARG A 149 6.55 32.84 8.01
C ARG A 149 7.16 31.60 7.38
N LYS A 150 8.49 31.50 7.38
CA LYS A 150 9.20 30.28 6.98
C LYS A 150 8.86 29.12 7.91
N LEU A 151 8.63 27.94 7.34
CA LEU A 151 8.37 26.71 8.07
C LEU A 151 9.56 25.76 7.93
N LYS A 152 9.91 25.06 9.01
CA LYS A 152 10.86 23.95 8.96
C LYS A 152 10.24 22.75 8.25
N VAL A 153 9.00 22.44 8.59
CA VAL A 153 8.19 21.37 8.02
C VAL A 153 6.75 21.86 7.89
N ALA A 154 6.06 21.46 6.84
CA ALA A 154 4.61 21.53 6.72
C ALA A 154 4.06 20.14 6.38
N ARG A 155 3.05 19.67 7.12
CA ARG A 155 2.38 18.39 6.87
C ARG A 155 1.11 18.63 6.06
N LEU A 156 0.91 17.85 5.01
CA LEU A 156 -0.36 17.77 4.30
C LEU A 156 -1.19 16.60 4.81
N ASP A 157 -2.50 16.80 4.83
CA ASP A 157 -3.46 15.76 5.18
C ASP A 157 -3.30 14.52 4.28
N PRO A 158 -3.31 13.32 4.87
CA PRO A 158 -2.96 12.09 4.18
C PRO A 158 -4.06 11.63 3.22
N ALA A 159 -3.64 10.92 2.17
CA ALA A 159 -4.56 10.25 1.27
C ALA A 159 -5.29 9.12 1.98
N ARG A 160 -6.60 8.99 1.77
CA ARG A 160 -7.33 7.80 2.19
C ARG A 160 -7.05 6.66 1.21
N ILE A 161 -6.45 5.58 1.69
CA ILE A 161 -5.96 4.47 0.86
C ILE A 161 -6.92 3.27 0.87
N ALA A 162 -7.61 3.05 2.00
CA ALA A 162 -8.58 1.98 2.11
C ALA A 162 -9.69 2.25 3.13
N THR A 163 -10.77 1.49 3.00
CA THR A 163 -11.80 1.38 4.03
C THR A 163 -11.90 -0.09 4.43
N LEU A 164 -11.67 -0.38 5.70
CA LEU A 164 -11.80 -1.71 6.26
C LEU A 164 -13.25 -1.92 6.69
N TYR A 165 -13.95 -2.72 5.89
CA TYR A 165 -15.27 -3.25 6.23
C TYR A 165 -15.11 -4.55 7.04
N GLY A 166 -16.12 -4.89 7.85
CA GLY A 166 -16.21 -6.20 8.48
C GLY A 166 -16.24 -7.34 7.44
N GLN A 167 -16.29 -8.59 7.89
CA GLN A 167 -16.15 -9.78 7.00
C GLN A 167 -17.16 -9.87 5.83
N LYS A 168 -18.24 -9.07 5.81
CA LYS A 168 -19.17 -8.99 4.68
C LYS A 168 -18.74 -7.87 3.71
N GLN A 169 -18.54 -8.22 2.44
CA GLN A 169 -18.07 -7.32 1.36
C GLN A 169 -19.14 -6.29 0.92
N GLU A 170 -19.52 -5.38 1.80
CA GLU A 170 -20.45 -4.28 1.48
C GLU A 170 -19.74 -2.94 1.65
N GLU A 171 -19.79 -2.08 0.62
CA GLU A 171 -19.24 -0.72 0.70
C GLU A 171 -20.29 0.21 1.30
N ARG A 172 -20.01 0.77 2.49
CA ARG A 172 -20.91 1.69 3.19
C ARG A 172 -20.13 2.88 3.74
N ARG A 173 -20.48 4.08 3.30
CA ARG A 173 -20.03 5.33 3.93
C ARG A 173 -21.23 5.94 4.63
N LEU A 174 -21.28 5.75 5.95
CA LEU A 174 -22.30 6.38 6.78
C LEU A 174 -22.06 7.90 6.79
N VAL A 175 -23.11 8.65 6.50
CA VAL A 175 -23.19 10.11 6.66
C VAL A 175 -24.30 10.44 7.64
N GLN A 176 -24.06 11.46 8.45
CA GLN A 176 -25.14 12.07 9.22
C GLN A 176 -26.00 12.91 8.27
N LEU A 177 -27.29 13.07 8.58
CA LEU A 177 -28.18 13.85 7.71
C LEU A 177 -27.66 15.28 7.47
N GLU A 178 -26.98 15.86 8.46
CA GLU A 178 -26.38 17.19 8.42
C GLU A 178 -25.21 17.31 7.43
N GLU A 179 -24.56 16.19 7.08
CA GLU A 179 -23.47 16.12 6.11
C GLU A 179 -23.99 15.95 4.66
N VAL A 180 -25.29 15.67 4.49
CA VAL A 180 -25.92 15.48 3.18
C VAL A 180 -26.30 16.84 2.59
N PRO A 181 -25.93 17.15 1.34
CA PRO A 181 -26.35 18.38 0.69
C PRO A 181 -27.87 18.58 0.75
N GLU A 182 -28.32 19.77 1.12
CA GLU A 182 -29.74 20.10 1.25
C GLU A 182 -30.52 19.82 -0.05
N LEU A 183 -29.89 20.09 -1.21
CA LEU A 183 -30.47 19.81 -2.52
C LEU A 183 -30.68 18.31 -2.77
N LEU A 184 -29.83 17.45 -2.20
CA LEU A 184 -30.02 15.99 -2.28
C LEU A 184 -31.16 15.54 -1.37
N VAL A 185 -31.29 16.11 -0.17
CA VAL A 185 -32.39 15.85 0.77
C VAL A 185 -33.74 16.22 0.17
N THR A 186 -33.88 17.49 -0.21
CA THR A 186 -35.11 18.07 -0.74
C THR A 186 -35.44 17.52 -2.12
N GLY A 187 -34.43 17.32 -2.97
CA GLY A 187 -34.59 16.73 -4.30
C GLY A 187 -35.07 15.28 -4.25
N LEU A 188 -34.54 14.46 -3.34
CA LEU A 188 -35.01 13.08 -3.16
C LEU A 188 -36.49 13.05 -2.74
N GLN A 189 -36.88 13.90 -1.77
CA GLN A 189 -38.26 14.02 -1.32
C GLN A 189 -39.18 14.48 -2.45
N ALA A 190 -38.79 15.50 -3.22
CA ALA A 190 -39.59 16.02 -4.33
C ALA A 190 -39.90 14.96 -5.40
N VAL A 191 -38.94 14.06 -5.67
CA VAL A 191 -39.04 13.03 -6.71
C VAL A 191 -39.67 11.73 -6.22
N GLU A 192 -39.27 11.24 -5.05
CA GLU A 192 -39.65 9.89 -4.58
C GLU A 192 -40.80 9.92 -3.57
N ASP A 193 -40.95 10.97 -2.74
CA ASP A 193 -41.94 11.01 -1.67
C ASP A 193 -42.28 12.44 -1.19
N ARG A 194 -43.17 13.10 -1.93
CA ARG A 194 -43.52 14.52 -1.70
C ARG A 194 -44.21 14.80 -0.36
N ASP A 195 -44.87 13.81 0.24
CA ASP A 195 -45.59 13.94 1.52
C ASP A 195 -44.85 13.27 2.69
N PHE A 196 -43.55 13.02 2.52
CA PHE A 196 -42.73 12.32 3.51
C PHE A 196 -42.83 12.89 4.92
N ALA A 197 -42.97 14.22 5.06
CA ALA A 197 -43.05 14.88 6.35
C ALA A 197 -44.34 14.58 7.13
N HIS A 198 -45.46 14.25 6.47
CA HIS A 198 -46.78 14.18 7.12
C HIS A 198 -47.35 12.77 7.23
N HIS A 199 -46.98 11.83 6.35
CA HIS A 199 -47.50 10.47 6.43
C HIS A 199 -46.81 9.63 7.51
N HIS A 200 -47.47 8.60 8.04
CA HIS A 200 -46.87 7.66 9.00
C HIS A 200 -46.53 6.34 8.29
N GLY A 201 -45.41 6.29 7.57
CA GLY A 201 -44.95 5.11 6.82
C GLY A 201 -45.72 4.77 5.53
N LEU A 202 -47.02 5.08 5.44
CA LEU A 202 -47.86 4.86 4.24
C LEU A 202 -48.51 6.17 3.81
N ASP A 203 -48.28 6.60 2.56
CA ASP A 203 -49.01 7.72 1.96
C ASP A 203 -50.34 7.23 1.36
N LEU A 204 -51.41 7.31 2.17
CA LEU A 204 -52.76 6.96 1.74
C LEU A 204 -53.24 7.84 0.58
N SER A 205 -52.86 9.11 0.57
CA SER A 205 -53.25 10.05 -0.49
C SER A 205 -52.57 9.70 -1.81
N GLY A 206 -51.29 9.33 -1.76
CA GLY A 206 -50.48 8.88 -2.89
C GLY A 206 -50.93 7.53 -3.43
N ILE A 207 -51.29 6.59 -2.56
CA ILE A 207 -51.85 5.29 -2.97
C ILE A 207 -53.17 5.48 -3.73
N LEU A 208 -54.09 6.29 -3.21
CA LEU A 208 -55.37 6.57 -3.88
C LEU A 208 -55.16 7.31 -5.21
N ARG A 209 -54.25 8.28 -5.24
CA ARG A 209 -53.88 9.03 -6.46
C ARG A 209 -53.29 8.12 -7.52
N ALA A 210 -52.32 7.28 -7.16
CA ALA A 210 -51.70 6.32 -8.07
C ALA A 210 -52.71 5.28 -8.57
N ALA A 211 -53.60 4.79 -7.71
CA ALA A 211 -54.68 3.87 -8.12
C ALA A 211 -55.58 4.51 -9.18
N TRP A 212 -56.02 5.75 -8.96
CA TRP A 212 -56.85 6.49 -9.93
C TRP A 212 -56.14 6.76 -11.26
N VAL A 213 -54.86 7.16 -11.22
CA VAL A 213 -54.05 7.39 -12.43
C VAL A 213 -53.80 6.09 -13.20
N ASN A 214 -53.47 5.00 -12.51
CA ASN A 214 -53.21 3.69 -13.15
C ASN A 214 -54.50 3.09 -13.74
N LEU A 215 -55.66 3.29 -13.09
CA LEU A 215 -56.98 2.94 -13.64
C LEU A 215 -57.29 3.70 -14.94
N LYS A 216 -56.87 4.97 -15.04
CA LYS A 216 -57.10 5.80 -16.22
C LYS A 216 -56.11 5.51 -17.36
N ALA A 217 -54.89 5.09 -17.04
CA ALA A 217 -53.81 4.88 -18.02
C ALA A 217 -53.73 3.45 -18.59
N GLY A 218 -54.44 2.48 -18.00
CA GLY A 218 -54.43 1.06 -18.43
C GLY A 218 -53.12 0.30 -18.13
N GLU A 219 -52.08 1.00 -17.66
CA GLU A 219 -50.79 0.46 -17.27
C GLU A 219 -50.31 1.14 -15.98
N ALA A 220 -49.46 0.44 -15.20
CA ALA A 220 -48.88 0.97 -13.98
C ALA A 220 -47.82 2.05 -14.27
N ARG A 221 -48.24 3.32 -14.35
CA ARG A 221 -47.36 4.45 -14.67
C ARG A 221 -46.77 5.14 -13.43
N GLN A 222 -47.46 5.08 -12.29
CA GLN A 222 -47.06 5.80 -11.08
C GLN A 222 -46.85 4.85 -9.88
N GLY A 223 -45.72 5.02 -9.18
CA GLY A 223 -45.40 4.28 -7.96
C GLY A 223 -46.05 4.90 -6.73
N ALA A 224 -46.51 4.06 -5.81
CA ALA A 224 -47.19 4.46 -4.57
C ALA A 224 -46.38 4.14 -3.29
N SER A 225 -45.07 3.89 -3.41
CA SER A 225 -44.24 3.45 -2.28
C SER A 225 -43.47 4.61 -1.64
N THR A 226 -43.61 4.78 -0.33
CA THR A 226 -42.93 5.82 0.48
C THR A 226 -41.45 5.50 0.69
N LEU A 227 -40.64 6.49 1.06
CA LEU A 227 -39.23 6.28 1.40
C LEU A 227 -39.05 5.25 2.52
N THR A 228 -39.94 5.26 3.52
CA THR A 228 -39.92 4.28 4.62
C THR A 228 -40.23 2.86 4.13
N GLN A 229 -41.15 2.68 3.18
CA GLN A 229 -41.38 1.38 2.54
C GLN A 229 -40.17 0.95 1.70
N GLN A 230 -39.52 1.91 1.02
CA GLN A 230 -38.31 1.64 0.27
C GLN A 230 -37.14 1.21 1.18
N LEU A 231 -37.05 1.77 2.39
CA LEU A 231 -36.09 1.36 3.40
C LEU A 231 -36.41 -0.04 3.93
N ALA A 232 -37.68 -0.33 4.24
CA ALA A 232 -38.10 -1.65 4.72
C ALA A 232 -37.76 -2.78 3.73
N ARG A 233 -37.83 -2.51 2.42
CA ARG A 233 -37.51 -3.49 1.36
C ARG A 233 -36.02 -3.64 1.05
N SER A 234 -35.13 -2.83 1.61
CA SER A 234 -33.71 -2.77 1.19
C SER A 234 -32.86 -3.95 1.69
N GLY A 235 -33.48 -5.08 2.05
CA GLY A 235 -32.83 -6.25 2.65
C GLY A 235 -32.51 -6.13 4.14
N LEU A 236 -32.75 -4.95 4.74
CA LEU A 236 -32.40 -4.63 6.12
C LEU A 236 -33.02 -5.58 7.15
N LEU A 237 -34.29 -5.92 6.90
CA LEU A 237 -35.12 -6.72 7.79
C LEU A 237 -35.23 -8.17 7.30
N GLY A 238 -34.26 -8.63 6.50
CA GLY A 238 -34.17 -10.03 6.02
C GLY A 238 -35.28 -10.41 5.05
N ILE A 239 -35.96 -9.42 4.48
CA ILE A 239 -37.01 -9.63 3.48
C ILE A 239 -36.33 -9.96 2.14
N GLY A 240 -36.62 -11.14 1.58
CA GLY A 240 -36.09 -11.57 0.29
C GLY A 240 -36.52 -10.68 -0.89
N ALA A 241 -35.77 -10.74 -2.00
CA ALA A 241 -35.99 -9.91 -3.20
C ALA A 241 -37.23 -10.31 -4.05
N GLU A 242 -38.00 -11.30 -3.61
CA GLU A 242 -39.11 -11.88 -4.38
C GLU A 242 -40.34 -10.97 -4.43
N GLN A 243 -40.90 -10.72 -5.62
CA GLN A 243 -42.09 -9.86 -5.76
C GLN A 243 -43.40 -10.61 -5.41
N THR A 244 -43.63 -10.85 -4.12
CA THR A 244 -44.86 -11.48 -3.61
C THR A 244 -45.77 -10.50 -2.87
N TRP A 245 -47.07 -10.77 -2.85
CA TRP A 245 -48.05 -9.97 -2.11
C TRP A 245 -47.84 -10.05 -0.59
N THR A 246 -47.37 -11.19 -0.08
CA THR A 246 -46.99 -11.38 1.33
C THR A 246 -45.81 -10.49 1.70
N ARG A 247 -44.83 -10.33 0.81
CA ARG A 247 -43.74 -9.37 1.00
C ARG A 247 -44.24 -7.94 1.09
N LYS A 248 -45.12 -7.52 0.17
CA LYS A 248 -45.68 -6.15 0.16
C LYS A 248 -46.46 -5.84 1.43
N PHE A 249 -47.14 -6.84 2.00
CA PHE A 249 -47.79 -6.73 3.30
C PHE A 249 -46.78 -6.53 4.45
N ASN A 250 -45.70 -7.33 4.47
CA ASN A 250 -44.63 -7.18 5.47
C ASN A 250 -43.93 -5.81 5.36
N GLU A 251 -43.66 -5.31 4.14
CA GLU A 251 -43.10 -3.95 3.94
C GLU A 251 -43.97 -2.87 4.58
N ALA A 252 -45.30 -2.97 4.45
CA ALA A 252 -46.22 -1.99 5.00
C ALA A 252 -46.21 -2.01 6.54
N ILE A 253 -46.20 -3.20 7.15
CA ILE A 253 -46.10 -3.34 8.61
C ILE A 253 -44.75 -2.80 9.10
N TYR A 254 -43.65 -3.18 8.45
CA TYR A 254 -42.33 -2.68 8.83
C TYR A 254 -42.21 -1.16 8.68
N ALA A 255 -42.75 -0.58 7.62
CA ALA A 255 -42.77 0.88 7.46
C ALA A 255 -43.52 1.57 8.61
N LEU A 256 -44.67 1.03 9.04
CA LEU A 256 -45.42 1.54 10.19
C LEU A 256 -44.64 1.40 11.50
N LEU A 257 -43.98 0.25 11.72
CA LEU A 257 -43.19 -0.01 12.93
C LEU A 257 -41.94 0.89 13.01
N ILE A 258 -41.24 1.10 11.89
CA ILE A 258 -40.10 2.00 11.81
C ILE A 258 -40.53 3.43 12.17
N GLU A 259 -41.62 3.92 11.57
CA GLU A 259 -42.14 5.29 11.80
C GLU A 259 -42.73 5.50 13.19
N ALA A 260 -43.19 4.43 13.84
CA ALA A 260 -43.63 4.49 15.23
C ALA A 260 -42.45 4.58 16.22
N ARG A 261 -41.26 4.08 15.83
CA ARG A 261 -40.09 3.97 16.72
C ARG A 261 -39.04 5.04 16.47
N TYR A 262 -38.91 5.54 15.25
CA TYR A 262 -37.86 6.45 14.82
C TYR A 262 -38.46 7.71 14.18
N ASP A 263 -37.79 8.84 14.37
CA ASP A 263 -38.18 10.11 13.77
C ASP A 263 -37.79 10.18 12.28
N LYS A 264 -38.38 11.15 11.57
CA LYS A 264 -38.18 11.33 10.12
C LYS A 264 -36.71 11.57 9.76
N GLN A 265 -35.98 12.27 10.61
CA GLN A 265 -34.55 12.50 10.44
C GLN A 265 -33.78 11.18 10.47
N THR A 266 -33.99 10.33 11.47
CA THR A 266 -33.32 9.02 11.57
C THR A 266 -33.67 8.11 10.38
N ILE A 267 -34.94 8.11 9.95
CA ILE A 267 -35.38 7.31 8.80
C ILE A 267 -34.65 7.74 7.54
N LEU A 268 -34.57 9.05 7.30
CA LEU A 268 -33.95 9.60 6.11
C LEU A 268 -32.42 9.42 6.12
N GLU A 269 -31.78 9.60 7.27
CA GLU A 269 -30.36 9.30 7.45
C GLU A 269 -30.05 7.83 7.16
N THR A 270 -30.85 6.92 7.72
CA THR A 270 -30.70 5.48 7.49
C THR A 270 -30.93 5.15 6.01
N TYR A 271 -31.91 5.78 5.38
CA TYR A 271 -32.17 5.64 3.95
C TYR A 271 -30.95 6.03 3.11
N PHE A 272 -30.39 7.22 3.35
CA PHE A 272 -29.21 7.71 2.65
C PHE A 272 -27.99 6.83 2.83
N ASN A 273 -27.91 6.08 3.92
CA ASN A 273 -26.83 5.16 4.22
C ASN A 273 -27.04 3.74 3.68
N GLN A 274 -28.29 3.33 3.43
CA GLN A 274 -28.64 1.96 3.09
C GLN A 274 -29.02 1.75 1.61
N VAL A 275 -29.47 2.81 0.94
CA VAL A 275 -29.97 2.72 -0.44
C VAL A 275 -28.91 2.13 -1.38
N TYR A 276 -29.28 1.07 -2.10
CA TYR A 276 -28.41 0.45 -3.10
C TYR A 276 -28.29 1.37 -4.32
N LEU A 277 -27.07 1.67 -4.75
CA LEU A 277 -26.82 2.66 -5.82
C LEU A 277 -25.85 2.16 -6.90
N GLY A 278 -25.35 0.93 -6.79
CA GLY A 278 -24.51 0.34 -7.82
C GLY A 278 -23.80 -0.94 -7.39
N GLN A 279 -23.10 -1.58 -8.34
CA GLN A 279 -22.32 -2.80 -8.10
C GLN A 279 -20.93 -2.64 -8.71
N ARG A 280 -19.91 -3.12 -7.99
CA ARG A 280 -18.55 -3.30 -8.49
C ARG A 280 -18.13 -4.76 -8.37
N GLY A 281 -18.23 -5.52 -9.46
CA GLY A 281 -17.90 -6.95 -9.42
C GLY A 281 -18.76 -7.68 -8.40
N ALA A 282 -18.13 -8.26 -7.37
CA ALA A 282 -18.82 -8.94 -6.26
C ALA A 282 -19.32 -7.98 -5.16
N GLN A 283 -18.93 -6.70 -5.18
CA GLN A 283 -19.18 -5.74 -4.10
C GLN A 283 -20.38 -4.84 -4.42
N ALA A 284 -21.31 -4.72 -3.47
CA ALA A 284 -22.46 -3.81 -3.55
C ALA A 284 -22.13 -2.43 -2.98
N ILE A 285 -22.57 -1.38 -3.69
CA ILE A 285 -22.41 0.02 -3.29
C ILE A 285 -23.70 0.48 -2.63
N HIS A 286 -23.65 0.68 -1.32
CA HIS A 286 -24.77 1.16 -0.51
C HIS A 286 -24.48 2.54 0.06
N GLY A 287 -25.49 3.40 -0.02
CA GLY A 287 -25.49 4.75 0.50
C GLY A 287 -24.95 5.82 -0.46
N VAL A 288 -25.48 7.04 -0.33
CA VAL A 288 -25.21 8.15 -1.26
C VAL A 288 -23.77 8.62 -1.22
N ALA A 289 -23.12 8.57 -0.06
CA ALA A 289 -21.72 9.00 0.07
C ALA A 289 -20.76 8.03 -0.62
N ALA A 290 -20.99 6.71 -0.47
CA ALA A 290 -20.23 5.70 -1.20
C ALA A 290 -20.49 5.79 -2.71
N ALA A 291 -21.75 6.06 -3.11
CA ALA A 291 -22.11 6.23 -4.50
C ALA A 291 -21.49 7.48 -5.14
N SER A 292 -21.39 8.59 -4.41
CA SER A 292 -20.72 9.82 -4.87
C SER A 292 -19.26 9.55 -5.25
N GLU A 293 -18.54 8.85 -4.38
CA GLU A 293 -17.15 8.47 -4.65
C GLU A 293 -17.05 7.44 -5.77
N PHE A 294 -17.95 6.45 -5.79
CA PHE A 294 -17.95 5.39 -6.78
C PHE A 294 -18.22 5.90 -8.19
N TRP A 295 -19.21 6.79 -8.34
CA TRP A 295 -19.64 7.33 -9.64
C TRP A 295 -18.82 8.53 -10.06
N PHE A 296 -18.53 9.47 -9.16
CA PHE A 296 -17.94 10.76 -9.49
C PHE A 296 -16.50 10.93 -8.99
N GLY A 297 -16.03 10.07 -8.08
CA GLY A 297 -14.73 10.23 -7.43
C GLY A 297 -14.66 11.48 -6.53
N ARG A 298 -15.80 11.92 -6.00
CA ARG A 298 -15.93 13.15 -5.21
C ARG A 298 -16.59 12.89 -3.87
N ASP A 299 -16.27 13.73 -2.90
CA ASP A 299 -16.98 13.76 -1.63
C ASP A 299 -18.44 14.18 -1.83
N LEU A 300 -19.34 13.71 -0.97
CA LEU A 300 -20.78 13.98 -1.07
C LEU A 300 -21.08 15.47 -0.95
N ALA A 301 -20.26 16.22 -0.21
CA ALA A 301 -20.40 17.67 -0.09
C ALA A 301 -19.98 18.44 -1.36
N ASP A 302 -19.20 17.81 -2.26
CA ASP A 302 -18.55 18.45 -3.41
C ASP A 302 -19.20 18.08 -4.76
N ILE A 303 -20.32 17.36 -4.76
CA ILE A 303 -21.04 17.00 -5.99
C ILE A 303 -21.92 18.12 -6.52
N SER A 304 -22.00 18.24 -7.83
CA SER A 304 -22.81 19.25 -8.52
C SER A 304 -24.29 18.86 -8.63
N THR A 305 -25.14 19.83 -8.97
CA THR A 305 -26.59 19.67 -9.17
C THR A 305 -26.96 18.51 -10.09
N GLU A 306 -26.32 18.39 -11.25
CA GLU A 306 -26.54 17.29 -12.19
C GLU A 306 -26.12 15.92 -11.66
N GLN A 307 -25.11 15.88 -10.78
CA GLN A 307 -24.63 14.66 -10.13
C GLN A 307 -25.58 14.22 -9.02
N ILE A 308 -26.11 15.18 -8.25
CA ILE A 308 -27.19 14.96 -7.26
C ILE A 308 -28.42 14.38 -7.96
N ALA A 309 -28.86 15.00 -9.06
CA ALA A 309 -30.00 14.54 -9.84
C ALA A 309 -29.78 13.13 -10.43
N LEU A 310 -28.54 12.81 -10.83
CA LEU A 310 -28.20 11.46 -11.28
C LEU A 310 -28.31 10.44 -10.13
N LEU A 311 -27.78 10.74 -8.93
CA LEU A 311 -27.88 9.82 -7.78
C LEU A 311 -29.34 9.52 -7.42
N ILE A 312 -30.18 10.56 -7.32
CA ILE A 312 -31.62 10.41 -7.09
C ILE A 312 -32.25 9.57 -8.20
N GLY A 313 -31.86 9.80 -9.46
CA GLY A 313 -32.35 9.02 -10.60
C GLY A 313 -32.03 7.53 -10.52
N ILE A 314 -30.83 7.19 -10.05
CA ILE A 314 -30.31 5.81 -9.91
C ILE A 314 -31.10 5.02 -8.86
N VAL A 315 -31.56 5.65 -7.77
CA VAL A 315 -32.31 5.02 -6.66
C VAL A 315 -33.45 4.13 -7.15
N ARG A 316 -34.23 4.59 -8.14
CA ARG A 316 -35.38 3.86 -8.67
C ARG A 316 -35.00 2.51 -9.28
N GLY A 317 -33.80 2.38 -9.82
CA GLY A 317 -33.33 1.18 -10.49
C GLY A 317 -31.83 1.21 -10.76
N PRO A 318 -30.97 0.88 -9.77
CA PRO A 318 -29.54 1.12 -9.86
C PRO A 318 -28.85 0.41 -11.03
N SER A 319 -29.25 -0.83 -11.33
CA SER A 319 -28.72 -1.58 -12.47
C SER A 319 -29.35 -1.16 -13.82
N TYR A 320 -30.58 -0.64 -13.80
CA TYR A 320 -31.30 -0.21 -15.01
C TYR A 320 -30.80 1.15 -15.49
N TYR A 321 -30.53 2.06 -14.55
CA TYR A 321 -29.99 3.41 -14.79
C TYR A 321 -28.48 3.50 -14.58
N ASP A 322 -27.76 2.38 -14.66
CA ASP A 322 -26.30 2.34 -14.55
C ASP A 322 -25.68 3.27 -15.62
N PRO A 323 -25.04 4.39 -15.24
CA PRO A 323 -24.58 5.39 -16.19
C PRO A 323 -23.38 4.95 -17.03
N ARG A 324 -22.66 3.87 -16.64
CA ARG A 324 -21.55 3.30 -17.43
C ARG A 324 -22.07 2.31 -18.46
N ARG A 325 -23.06 1.48 -18.10
CA ARG A 325 -23.65 0.49 -19.00
C ARG A 325 -24.71 1.10 -19.92
N HIS A 326 -25.45 2.09 -19.42
CA HIS A 326 -26.65 2.63 -20.05
C HIS A 326 -26.72 4.16 -19.93
N PRO A 327 -25.77 4.89 -20.53
CA PRO A 327 -25.63 6.34 -20.37
C PRO A 327 -26.85 7.14 -20.86
N GLU A 328 -27.53 6.66 -21.91
CA GLU A 328 -28.73 7.30 -22.46
C GLU A 328 -29.88 7.30 -21.45
N ARG A 329 -30.21 6.12 -20.89
CA ARG A 329 -31.25 5.96 -19.86
C ARG A 329 -30.93 6.74 -18.60
N ALA A 330 -29.67 6.72 -18.18
CA ALA A 330 -29.21 7.48 -17.02
C ALA A 330 -29.37 8.99 -17.25
N THR A 331 -29.05 9.47 -18.46
CA THR A 331 -29.21 10.89 -18.83
C THR A 331 -30.67 11.31 -18.85
N GLU A 332 -31.54 10.53 -19.48
CA GLU A 332 -32.98 10.79 -19.51
C GLU A 332 -33.56 10.84 -18.08
N ARG A 333 -33.17 9.89 -17.23
CA ARG A 333 -33.64 9.84 -15.84
C ARG A 333 -33.12 11.01 -15.00
N ARG A 334 -31.85 11.38 -15.16
CA ARG A 334 -31.26 12.57 -14.51
C ARG A 334 -31.95 13.85 -14.96
N ASN A 335 -32.27 13.99 -16.24
CA ASN A 335 -32.98 15.16 -16.77
C ASN A 335 -34.43 15.23 -16.25
N PHE A 336 -35.10 14.08 -16.10
CA PHE A 336 -36.40 14.03 -15.43
C PHE A 336 -36.32 14.56 -13.99
N VAL A 337 -35.32 14.13 -13.21
CA VAL A 337 -35.12 14.62 -11.84
C VAL A 337 -34.83 16.13 -11.82
N LEU A 338 -34.01 16.63 -12.74
CA LEU A 338 -33.74 18.07 -12.87
C LEU A 338 -35.04 18.85 -13.18
N GLY A 339 -35.92 18.30 -14.02
CA GLY A 339 -37.22 18.90 -14.31
C GLY A 339 -38.12 18.99 -13.06
N GLU A 340 -38.19 17.91 -12.27
CA GLU A 340 -38.93 17.91 -11.00
C GLU A 340 -38.37 18.91 -9.99
N MET A 341 -37.04 19.04 -9.88
CA MET A 341 -36.38 20.04 -9.03
C MET A 341 -36.70 21.47 -9.49
N HIS A 342 -36.79 21.69 -10.80
CA HIS A 342 -37.14 22.98 -11.39
C HIS A 342 -38.61 23.33 -11.14
N GLU A 343 -39.54 22.40 -11.39
CA GLU A 343 -40.98 22.61 -11.15
C GLU A 343 -41.31 22.87 -9.67
N THR A 344 -40.52 22.31 -8.75
CA THR A 344 -40.67 22.51 -7.30
C THR A 344 -39.90 23.73 -6.77
N GLY A 345 -39.15 24.43 -7.63
CA GLY A 345 -38.40 25.64 -7.28
C GLY A 345 -37.11 25.39 -6.48
N LEU A 346 -36.60 24.15 -6.46
CA LEU A 346 -35.33 23.81 -5.81
C LEU A 346 -34.11 24.33 -6.59
N ILE A 347 -34.26 24.51 -7.91
CA ILE A 347 -33.25 25.10 -8.79
C ILE A 347 -33.90 26.15 -9.69
N ASP A 348 -33.15 27.20 -10.05
CA ASP A 348 -33.61 28.23 -10.97
C ASP A 348 -33.42 27.85 -12.45
N ASP A 349 -33.98 28.66 -13.36
CA ASP A 349 -33.87 28.47 -14.81
C ASP A 349 -32.41 28.40 -15.29
N ALA A 350 -31.53 29.23 -14.73
CA ALA A 350 -30.14 29.31 -15.16
C ALA A 350 -29.37 28.04 -14.78
N GLU A 351 -29.55 27.58 -13.55
CA GLU A 351 -28.97 26.37 -13.00
C GLU A 351 -29.51 25.11 -13.70
N TYR A 352 -30.81 25.08 -14.02
CA TYR A 352 -31.46 24.02 -14.78
C TYR A 352 -30.88 23.90 -16.20
N GLN A 353 -30.78 25.00 -16.93
CA GLN A 353 -30.22 24.99 -18.29
C GLN A 353 -28.73 24.63 -18.32
N ARG A 354 -27.97 25.01 -17.27
CA ARG A 354 -26.57 24.57 -17.09
C ARG A 354 -26.50 23.06 -16.82
N ALA A 355 -27.30 22.56 -15.88
CA ALA A 355 -27.30 21.15 -15.46
C ALA A 355 -27.70 20.19 -16.59
N LEU A 356 -28.67 20.58 -17.44
CA LEU A 356 -29.09 19.79 -18.60
C LEU A 356 -27.99 19.58 -19.64
N LYS A 357 -27.09 20.56 -19.79
CA LYS A 357 -25.97 20.52 -20.75
C LYS A 357 -24.73 19.83 -20.19
N ALA A 358 -24.66 19.65 -18.88
CA ALA A 358 -23.52 19.02 -18.24
C ALA A 358 -23.46 17.52 -18.61
N PRO A 359 -22.26 16.95 -18.84
CA PRO A 359 -22.12 15.50 -18.98
C PRO A 359 -22.51 14.79 -17.68
N LEU A 360 -22.75 13.47 -17.73
CA LEU A 360 -23.06 12.68 -16.52
C LEU A 360 -21.96 12.75 -15.44
N GLY A 361 -20.74 13.16 -15.81
CA GLY A 361 -19.63 13.36 -14.86
C GLY A 361 -19.13 12.08 -14.20
N VAL A 362 -19.46 10.92 -14.78
CA VAL A 362 -19.10 9.60 -14.23
C VAL A 362 -17.68 9.23 -14.64
N THR A 363 -16.90 8.73 -13.69
CA THR A 363 -15.53 8.29 -13.93
C THR A 363 -15.49 7.04 -14.81
N GLU A 364 -14.62 7.04 -15.84
CA GLU A 364 -14.47 5.92 -16.79
C GLU A 364 -14.08 4.61 -16.09
N GLN A 365 -13.22 4.71 -15.09
CA GLN A 365 -13.01 3.63 -14.12
C GLN A 365 -13.71 4.01 -12.81
N PRO A 366 -14.29 3.05 -12.06
CA PRO A 366 -14.74 3.28 -10.69
C PRO A 366 -13.74 4.16 -9.95
N GLY A 367 -14.21 5.31 -9.41
CA GLY A 367 -13.38 6.33 -8.78
C GLY A 367 -12.36 5.72 -7.81
N HIS A 368 -11.24 6.43 -7.57
CA HIS A 368 -10.06 6.00 -6.81
C HIS A 368 -10.43 5.17 -5.57
N SER A 369 -10.55 3.85 -5.78
CA SER A 369 -11.29 3.05 -4.83
C SER A 369 -10.45 2.77 -3.61
N ALA A 370 -11.07 2.88 -2.43
CA ALA A 370 -10.53 2.58 -1.12
C ALA A 370 -10.20 1.07 -0.91
N ASN A 371 -9.62 0.41 -1.91
CA ASN A 371 -8.97 -0.91 -1.90
C ASN A 371 -8.07 -1.08 -3.16
N ARG A 372 -7.44 0.00 -3.66
CA ARG A 372 -6.56 -0.04 -4.85
C ARG A 372 -5.27 -0.83 -4.62
N PHE A 373 -4.89 -1.04 -3.36
CA PHE A 373 -3.58 -1.55 -2.96
C PHE A 373 -3.72 -2.85 -2.15
N PRO A 374 -4.21 -3.95 -2.77
CA PRO A 374 -4.56 -5.16 -2.03
C PRO A 374 -3.39 -5.75 -1.24
N ALA A 375 -2.17 -5.72 -1.78
CA ALA A 375 -0.98 -6.21 -1.11
C ALA A 375 -0.58 -5.38 0.12
N TYR A 376 -0.75 -4.05 0.06
CA TYR A 376 -0.46 -3.17 1.19
C TYR A 376 -1.54 -3.27 2.26
N VAL A 377 -2.83 -3.35 1.86
CA VAL A 377 -3.95 -3.54 2.78
C VAL A 377 -3.86 -4.90 3.50
N ASP A 378 -3.42 -5.95 2.82
CA ASP A 378 -3.11 -7.25 3.44
C ASP A 378 -2.04 -7.11 4.54
N LEU A 379 -0.94 -6.38 4.28
CA LEU A 379 0.08 -6.11 5.29
C LEU A 379 -0.49 -5.38 6.52
N ILE A 380 -1.30 -4.34 6.30
CA ILE A 380 -1.96 -3.61 7.39
C ILE A 380 -2.84 -4.56 8.22
N ARG A 381 -3.66 -5.39 7.58
CA ARG A 381 -4.55 -6.32 8.27
C ARG A 381 -3.79 -7.30 9.14
N ARG A 382 -2.66 -7.81 8.66
CA ARG A 382 -1.80 -8.73 9.42
C ARG A 382 -1.18 -8.05 10.64
N GLN A 383 -0.68 -6.83 10.48
CA GLN A 383 -0.10 -6.07 11.60
C GLN A 383 -1.18 -5.73 12.64
N LEU A 384 -2.36 -5.27 12.22
CA LEU A 384 -3.45 -4.95 13.15
C LEU A 384 -4.03 -6.18 13.86
N ALA A 385 -4.03 -7.34 13.21
CA ALA A 385 -4.55 -8.58 13.81
C ALA A 385 -3.75 -9.06 15.02
N THR A 386 -2.53 -8.55 15.23
CA THR A 386 -1.73 -8.84 16.44
C THR A 386 -2.32 -8.17 17.68
N ASP A 387 -2.84 -6.94 17.55
CA ASP A 387 -3.25 -6.12 18.69
C ASP A 387 -4.77 -5.88 18.77
N TYR A 388 -5.49 -6.06 17.66
CA TYR A 388 -6.93 -5.84 17.58
C TYR A 388 -7.65 -7.12 17.14
N PRO A 389 -8.68 -7.57 17.88
CA PRO A 389 -9.53 -8.64 17.38
C PRO A 389 -10.31 -8.14 16.15
N ALA A 390 -10.61 -9.06 15.24
CA ALA A 390 -11.13 -8.72 13.90
C ALA A 390 -12.48 -7.96 13.93
N ASP A 391 -13.26 -8.14 14.99
CA ASP A 391 -14.54 -7.47 15.24
C ASP A 391 -14.36 -6.05 15.79
N ALA A 392 -13.34 -5.76 16.60
CA ALA A 392 -13.07 -4.42 17.13
C ALA A 392 -12.68 -3.41 16.03
N LEU A 393 -12.07 -3.88 14.94
CA LEU A 393 -11.79 -3.07 13.76
C LEU A 393 -13.05 -2.74 12.95
N ALA A 394 -14.13 -3.50 13.11
CA ALA A 394 -15.37 -3.34 12.38
C ALA A 394 -16.41 -2.62 13.25
N GLY A 395 -16.51 -1.29 13.10
CA GLY A 395 -17.62 -0.50 13.65
C GLY A 395 -17.23 0.59 14.65
N ALA A 396 -15.99 0.61 15.13
CA ALA A 396 -15.51 1.63 16.06
C ALA A 396 -15.15 2.98 15.40
N GLY A 397 -15.26 3.10 14.07
CA GLY A 397 -14.94 4.34 13.35
C GLY A 397 -13.48 4.75 13.45
N LEU A 398 -12.57 3.78 13.55
CA LEU A 398 -11.15 4.03 13.76
C LEU A 398 -10.52 4.65 12.51
N SER A 399 -9.46 5.42 12.73
CA SER A 399 -8.59 5.91 11.66
C SER A 399 -7.21 5.29 11.79
N VAL A 400 -6.87 4.37 10.89
CA VAL A 400 -5.56 3.72 10.80
C VAL A 400 -4.64 4.62 9.97
N MET A 401 -3.60 5.14 10.60
CA MET A 401 -2.55 5.93 9.95
C MET A 401 -1.42 4.99 9.54
N SER A 402 -1.11 4.92 8.25
CA SER A 402 -0.07 4.04 7.68
C SER A 402 1.15 4.80 7.16
N GLY A 403 2.24 4.10 6.92
CA GLY A 403 3.44 4.62 6.26
C GLY A 403 3.32 4.77 4.74
N MET A 404 2.23 4.31 4.14
CA MET A 404 2.10 4.20 2.68
C MET A 404 2.28 5.55 1.97
N SER A 405 3.18 5.61 1.00
CA SER A 405 3.31 6.75 0.08
C SER A 405 2.56 6.47 -1.22
N PRO A 406 1.49 7.23 -1.53
CA PRO A 406 0.77 7.09 -2.79
C PRO A 406 1.67 7.19 -4.04
N SER A 407 2.62 8.13 -4.05
CA SER A 407 3.54 8.27 -5.19
C SER A 407 4.54 7.13 -5.28
N ALA A 408 5.13 6.69 -4.16
CA ALA A 408 6.09 5.60 -4.16
C ALA A 408 5.43 4.27 -4.56
N GLN A 409 4.21 4.01 -4.08
CA GLN A 409 3.42 2.86 -4.53
C GLN A 409 3.15 2.90 -6.03
N ALA A 410 2.71 4.05 -6.57
CA ALA A 410 2.45 4.17 -8.00
C ALA A 410 3.73 3.93 -8.85
N TYR A 411 4.89 4.39 -8.37
CA TYR A 411 6.17 4.13 -9.04
C TYR A 411 6.62 2.67 -8.91
N ALA A 412 6.40 2.03 -7.77
CA ALA A 412 6.68 0.61 -7.56
C ALA A 412 5.82 -0.28 -8.48
N GLU A 413 4.51 -0.04 -8.53
CA GLU A 413 3.58 -0.78 -9.40
C GLU A 413 3.97 -0.62 -10.88
N GLY A 414 4.20 0.62 -11.32
CA GLY A 414 4.62 0.89 -12.69
C GLY A 414 5.97 0.27 -13.04
N ALA A 415 6.92 0.24 -12.10
CA ALA A 415 8.23 -0.39 -12.30
C ALA A 415 8.11 -1.91 -12.43
N VAL A 416 7.29 -2.56 -11.61
CA VAL A 416 7.00 -4.00 -11.70
C VAL A 416 6.35 -4.33 -13.04
N THR A 417 5.21 -3.71 -13.36
CA THR A 417 4.45 -4.01 -14.58
C THR A 417 5.30 -3.82 -15.83
N SER A 418 5.96 -2.65 -15.97
CA SER A 418 6.80 -2.36 -17.13
C SER A 418 8.00 -3.31 -17.26
N THR A 419 8.56 -3.78 -16.14
CA THR A 419 9.68 -4.71 -16.17
C THR A 419 9.23 -6.10 -16.61
N LEU A 420 8.16 -6.63 -16.04
CA LEU A 420 7.61 -7.94 -16.40
C LEU A 420 7.18 -7.97 -17.86
N GLU A 421 6.50 -6.93 -18.34
CA GLU A 421 6.16 -6.78 -19.77
C GLU A 421 7.40 -6.81 -20.66
N SER A 422 8.48 -6.09 -20.28
CA SER A 422 9.72 -6.08 -21.05
C SER A 422 10.50 -7.40 -21.02
N LEU A 423 10.23 -8.26 -20.03
CA LEU A 423 10.85 -9.57 -19.87
C LEU A 423 9.93 -10.70 -20.38
N ALA A 424 8.70 -10.42 -20.78
CA ALA A 424 7.79 -11.43 -21.30
C ALA A 424 8.36 -12.04 -22.60
N SER A 425 8.34 -13.37 -22.69
CA SER A 425 8.81 -14.12 -23.86
C SER A 425 8.10 -15.47 -23.94
N LYS A 426 7.86 -15.97 -25.15
CA LYS A 426 7.21 -17.28 -25.37
C LYS A 426 8.00 -18.46 -24.79
N ASN A 427 9.32 -18.32 -24.63
CA ASN A 427 10.21 -19.37 -24.14
C ASN A 427 10.50 -19.24 -22.63
N ARG A 428 9.77 -18.39 -21.91
CA ARG A 428 9.95 -18.14 -20.48
C ARG A 428 8.62 -18.39 -19.76
N PRO A 429 8.65 -18.95 -18.52
CA PRO A 429 7.44 -19.04 -17.70
C PRO A 429 6.81 -17.66 -17.43
N ASP A 430 5.54 -17.67 -17.03
CA ASP A 430 4.85 -16.45 -16.61
C ASP A 430 5.55 -15.86 -15.38
N LEU A 431 6.08 -14.65 -15.54
CA LEU A 431 6.88 -14.02 -14.50
C LEU A 431 6.00 -13.29 -13.50
N GLN A 432 6.38 -13.42 -12.24
CA GLN A 432 5.80 -12.71 -11.11
C GLN A 432 6.87 -11.90 -10.39
N ALA A 433 6.42 -10.94 -9.58
CA ALA A 433 7.30 -10.10 -8.80
C ALA A 433 6.75 -9.82 -7.40
N GLY A 434 7.68 -9.48 -6.50
CA GLY A 434 7.43 -9.07 -5.13
C GLY A 434 8.36 -7.92 -4.82
N LEU A 435 7.83 -6.81 -4.31
CA LEU A 435 8.63 -5.64 -3.97
C LEU A 435 8.14 -5.03 -2.65
N VAL A 436 9.10 -4.70 -1.79
CA VAL A 436 8.90 -3.91 -0.58
C VAL A 436 9.84 -2.70 -0.62
N LEU A 437 9.30 -1.52 -0.37
CA LEU A 437 10.02 -0.25 -0.26
C LEU A 437 9.80 0.32 1.14
N THR A 438 10.86 0.72 1.82
CA THR A 438 10.83 1.30 3.15
C THR A 438 11.58 2.64 3.19
N ASP A 439 11.22 3.47 4.15
CA ASP A 439 12.00 4.63 4.58
C ASP A 439 13.19 4.17 5.43
N VAL A 440 14.39 4.68 5.15
CA VAL A 440 15.60 4.22 5.85
C VAL A 440 15.76 4.79 7.26
N HIS A 441 15.05 5.88 7.58
CA HIS A 441 15.17 6.59 8.85
C HIS A 441 14.18 6.06 9.88
N ASN A 442 12.93 5.82 9.48
CA ASN A 442 11.88 5.43 10.41
C ASN A 442 11.35 4.00 10.21
N GLY A 443 11.74 3.29 9.13
CA GLY A 443 11.30 1.92 8.89
C GLY A 443 9.83 1.80 8.45
N ASP A 444 9.19 2.91 8.11
CA ASP A 444 7.86 2.92 7.49
C ASP A 444 7.91 2.14 6.18
N VAL A 445 6.98 1.21 6.00
CA VAL A 445 6.78 0.55 4.72
C VAL A 445 6.04 1.51 3.80
N LEU A 446 6.73 2.05 2.79
CA LEU A 446 6.19 3.07 1.90
C LEU A 446 5.41 2.49 0.72
N ALA A 447 5.81 1.32 0.23
CA ALA A 447 5.13 0.62 -0.86
C ALA A 447 5.31 -0.89 -0.80
N VAL A 448 4.27 -1.62 -1.24
CA VAL A 448 4.25 -3.09 -1.33
C VAL A 448 3.59 -3.51 -2.64
N VAL A 449 4.28 -4.32 -3.43
CA VAL A 449 3.74 -4.93 -4.66
C VAL A 449 3.89 -6.45 -4.55
N GLY A 450 2.76 -7.17 -4.48
CA GLY A 450 2.74 -8.62 -4.31
C GLY A 450 2.42 -9.45 -5.57
N SER A 451 2.25 -8.80 -6.72
CA SER A 451 1.76 -9.42 -7.96
C SER A 451 2.26 -8.68 -9.20
N GLY A 452 2.45 -9.41 -10.31
CA GLY A 452 2.68 -8.80 -11.62
C GLY A 452 1.48 -8.01 -12.16
N SER A 453 0.29 -8.23 -11.59
CA SER A 453 -0.93 -7.43 -11.78
C SER A 453 -1.33 -6.78 -10.45
N PRO A 454 -0.72 -5.64 -10.05
CA PRO A 454 -0.80 -5.12 -8.69
C PRO A 454 -2.20 -4.75 -8.22
N SER A 455 -3.10 -4.38 -9.15
CA SER A 455 -4.48 -3.97 -8.85
C SER A 455 -5.42 -5.13 -8.55
N ARG A 456 -5.00 -6.39 -8.78
CA ARG A 456 -5.83 -7.57 -8.53
C ARG A 456 -5.52 -8.16 -7.16
N PRO A 457 -6.52 -8.39 -6.30
CA PRO A 457 -6.30 -9.13 -5.06
C PRO A 457 -5.87 -10.57 -5.37
N GLY A 458 -5.06 -11.16 -4.48
CA GLY A 458 -4.54 -12.52 -4.66
C GLY A 458 -3.38 -12.80 -3.72
N PHE A 459 -2.56 -13.79 -4.10
CA PHE A 459 -1.38 -14.20 -3.34
C PHE A 459 -0.35 -13.07 -3.25
N ASN A 460 0.01 -12.67 -2.03
CA ASN A 460 0.88 -11.53 -1.78
C ASN A 460 2.34 -11.95 -1.74
N ARG A 461 3.01 -11.96 -2.89
CA ARG A 461 4.39 -12.45 -3.02
C ARG A 461 5.43 -11.60 -2.30
N ALA A 462 5.09 -10.37 -1.92
CA ALA A 462 5.97 -9.54 -1.11
C ALA A 462 6.14 -10.09 0.32
N ILE A 463 5.15 -10.84 0.82
CA ILE A 463 5.11 -11.34 2.19
C ILE A 463 5.13 -12.87 2.24
N ASP A 464 4.35 -13.54 1.38
CA ASP A 464 4.08 -14.98 1.48
C ASP A 464 4.97 -15.84 0.57
N ALA A 465 5.60 -15.26 -0.47
CA ALA A 465 6.46 -16.03 -1.35
C ALA A 465 7.84 -16.23 -0.72
N LEU A 466 8.02 -17.36 -0.04
CA LEU A 466 9.32 -17.81 0.46
C LEU A 466 10.14 -18.36 -0.70
N ARG A 467 11.24 -17.69 -1.03
CA ARG A 467 12.10 -18.02 -2.17
C ARG A 467 13.58 -18.01 -1.75
N PRO A 468 14.44 -18.87 -2.35
CA PRO A 468 15.85 -18.87 -2.02
C PRO A 468 16.48 -17.50 -2.29
N VAL A 469 17.07 -16.91 -1.25
CA VAL A 469 17.63 -15.54 -1.33
C VAL A 469 19.01 -15.49 -1.96
N GLY A 470 19.75 -16.60 -1.89
CA GLY A 470 21.09 -16.74 -2.44
C GLY A 470 22.04 -15.67 -1.94
N SER A 471 22.76 -15.02 -2.87
CA SER A 471 23.82 -14.06 -2.52
C SER A 471 23.40 -12.80 -1.74
N LEU A 472 22.11 -12.62 -1.43
CA LEU A 472 21.63 -11.54 -0.55
C LEU A 472 22.11 -11.68 0.90
N LEU A 473 22.51 -12.87 1.37
CA LEU A 473 23.05 -13.02 2.74
C LEU A 473 24.54 -12.68 2.87
N LYS A 474 25.28 -12.59 1.76
CA LYS A 474 26.72 -12.31 1.79
C LYS A 474 27.09 -11.04 2.57
N PRO A 475 26.42 -9.89 2.44
CA PRO A 475 26.79 -8.70 3.20
C PRO A 475 26.88 -8.93 4.71
N PHE A 476 26.04 -9.80 5.26
CA PHE A 476 26.02 -10.14 6.70
C PHE A 476 27.15 -11.10 7.10
N VAL A 477 27.62 -11.95 6.18
CA VAL A 477 28.84 -12.73 6.37
C VAL A 477 30.05 -11.81 6.51
N TYR A 478 30.15 -10.82 5.61
CA TYR A 478 31.23 -9.85 5.62
C TYR A 478 31.10 -8.87 6.79
N LEU A 479 29.87 -8.57 7.23
CA LEU A 479 29.61 -7.74 8.42
C LEU A 479 30.23 -8.38 9.66
N LEU A 480 30.01 -9.68 9.88
CA LEU A 480 30.60 -10.43 11.00
C LEU A 480 32.13 -10.53 10.92
N ALA A 481 32.69 -10.53 9.71
CA ALA A 481 34.13 -10.49 9.51
C ALA A 481 34.68 -9.11 9.89
N LEU A 482 34.09 -8.04 9.35
CA LEU A 482 34.51 -6.65 9.60
C LEU A 482 34.25 -6.18 11.05
N ALA A 483 33.38 -6.86 11.79
CA ALA A 483 33.23 -6.70 13.23
C ALA A 483 34.45 -7.20 14.04
N GLN A 484 35.44 -7.83 13.40
CA GLN A 484 36.74 -8.24 13.97
C GLN A 484 37.88 -7.43 13.29
N PRO A 485 38.03 -6.14 13.62
CA PRO A 485 38.93 -5.23 12.90
C PRO A 485 40.42 -5.53 13.09
N ASP A 486 40.77 -6.33 14.09
CA ASP A 486 42.10 -6.91 14.30
C ASP A 486 42.47 -7.98 13.25
N ARG A 487 41.47 -8.57 12.60
CA ARG A 487 41.65 -9.66 11.62
C ARG A 487 41.25 -9.28 10.21
N TRP A 488 40.22 -8.44 10.07
CA TRP A 488 39.59 -8.17 8.78
C TRP A 488 39.41 -6.69 8.53
N SER A 489 39.57 -6.33 7.27
CA SER A 489 39.31 -5.01 6.71
C SER A 489 38.85 -5.14 5.27
N LEU A 490 38.29 -4.07 4.70
CA LEU A 490 37.95 -4.03 3.27
C LEU A 490 39.15 -4.26 2.35
N ALA A 491 40.36 -3.96 2.85
CA ALA A 491 41.63 -4.20 2.16
C ALA A 491 42.16 -5.63 2.35
N SER A 492 41.58 -6.47 3.19
CA SER A 492 42.12 -7.82 3.45
C SER A 492 42.14 -8.68 2.18
N TRP A 493 43.16 -9.50 2.04
CA TRP A 493 43.23 -10.48 0.95
C TRP A 493 42.44 -11.75 1.30
N VAL A 494 41.71 -12.27 0.32
CA VAL A 494 40.90 -13.49 0.44
C VAL A 494 41.21 -14.39 -0.75
N ASP A 495 41.40 -15.69 -0.46
CA ASP A 495 41.60 -16.70 -1.49
C ASP A 495 40.25 -17.13 -2.12
N ASP A 496 40.16 -17.01 -3.44
CA ASP A 496 39.03 -17.42 -4.27
C ASP A 496 39.36 -18.69 -5.10
N SER A 497 40.33 -19.49 -4.67
CA SER A 497 40.60 -20.82 -5.22
C SER A 497 39.51 -21.84 -4.82
N PRO A 498 39.40 -22.99 -5.51
CA PRO A 498 38.43 -24.03 -5.18
C PRO A 498 38.44 -24.44 -3.71
N VAL A 499 37.25 -24.52 -3.11
CA VAL A 499 37.04 -24.85 -1.69
C VAL A 499 36.11 -26.05 -1.57
N THR A 500 36.47 -26.98 -0.68
CA THR A 500 35.65 -28.14 -0.32
C THR A 500 35.48 -28.15 1.20
N VAL A 501 34.24 -28.19 1.66
CA VAL A 501 33.86 -28.22 3.07
C VAL A 501 33.29 -29.58 3.40
N ALA A 502 33.79 -30.21 4.47
CA ALA A 502 33.22 -31.43 5.01
C ALA A 502 31.95 -31.10 5.81
N LEU A 503 30.84 -31.75 5.47
CA LEU A 503 29.58 -31.62 6.19
C LEU A 503 29.49 -32.70 7.29
N GLY A 504 28.74 -32.42 8.37
CA GLY A 504 28.63 -33.32 9.53
C GLY A 504 28.02 -34.71 9.24
N ASN A 505 27.46 -34.91 8.04
CA ASN A 505 26.92 -36.19 7.57
C ASN A 505 27.91 -36.99 6.68
N GLY A 506 29.19 -36.60 6.65
CA GLY A 506 30.22 -37.23 5.82
C GLY A 506 30.17 -36.85 4.34
N LYS A 507 29.21 -36.00 3.92
CA LYS A 507 29.18 -35.45 2.56
C LYS A 507 30.16 -34.30 2.41
N GLN A 508 30.64 -34.09 1.20
CA GLN A 508 31.49 -32.94 0.85
C GLN A 508 30.68 -31.93 0.05
N TRP A 509 30.92 -30.65 0.31
CA TRP A 509 30.30 -29.53 -0.42
C TRP A 509 31.39 -28.68 -1.06
N SER A 510 31.36 -28.58 -2.39
CA SER A 510 32.35 -27.86 -3.19
C SER A 510 31.65 -26.82 -4.08
N PRO A 511 31.36 -25.62 -3.56
CA PRO A 511 30.68 -24.58 -4.32
C PRO A 511 31.60 -23.96 -5.38
N GLY A 512 31.04 -23.73 -6.58
CA GLY A 512 31.69 -22.98 -7.66
C GLY A 512 31.27 -21.50 -7.68
N ASN A 513 32.09 -20.67 -8.32
CA ASN A 513 31.68 -19.32 -8.69
C ASN A 513 30.71 -19.34 -9.88
N SER A 514 29.86 -18.33 -9.97
CA SER A 514 28.82 -18.25 -10.99
C SER A 514 29.32 -18.07 -12.42
N ASP A 515 30.52 -17.51 -12.59
CA ASP A 515 31.21 -17.36 -13.88
C ASP A 515 32.05 -18.59 -14.26
N GLY A 516 32.04 -19.62 -13.42
CA GLY A 516 32.75 -20.88 -13.64
C GLY A 516 34.27 -20.79 -13.48
N ARG A 517 34.81 -19.70 -12.91
CA ARG A 517 36.26 -19.49 -12.75
C ARG A 517 36.63 -19.11 -11.33
N SER A 518 37.83 -19.48 -10.91
CA SER A 518 38.46 -19.01 -9.66
C SER A 518 39.30 -17.76 -9.95
N HIS A 519 39.32 -16.81 -9.03
CA HIS A 519 39.98 -15.51 -9.23
C HIS A 519 41.31 -15.36 -8.49
N GLY A 520 41.84 -16.46 -7.94
CA GLY A 520 43.06 -16.44 -7.14
C GLY A 520 42.84 -15.61 -5.87
N THR A 521 43.79 -14.75 -5.51
CA THR A 521 43.67 -13.89 -4.33
C THR A 521 43.06 -12.53 -4.70
N VAL A 522 41.97 -12.16 -4.03
CA VAL A 522 41.22 -10.92 -4.26
C VAL A 522 41.08 -10.11 -2.97
N ARG A 523 40.81 -8.81 -3.08
CA ARG A 523 40.48 -8.01 -1.89
C ARG A 523 39.09 -8.38 -1.38
N LEU A 524 38.88 -8.27 -0.07
CA LEU A 524 37.61 -8.53 0.60
C LEU A 524 36.47 -7.67 0.02
N ILE A 525 36.73 -6.38 -0.26
CA ILE A 525 35.75 -5.50 -0.93
C ILE A 525 35.40 -5.98 -2.35
N ASP A 526 36.37 -6.50 -3.11
CA ASP A 526 36.15 -6.95 -4.48
C ASP A 526 35.41 -8.30 -4.49
N ALA A 527 35.70 -9.18 -3.53
CA ALA A 527 34.99 -10.45 -3.36
C ALA A 527 33.49 -10.23 -3.09
N LEU A 528 33.14 -9.27 -2.23
CA LEU A 528 31.73 -8.91 -1.98
C LEU A 528 31.10 -8.23 -3.21
N ALA A 529 31.79 -7.26 -3.81
CA ALA A 529 31.27 -6.48 -4.95
C ALA A 529 31.06 -7.32 -6.20
N ARG A 530 31.93 -8.30 -6.46
CA ARG A 530 31.78 -9.29 -7.55
C ARG A 530 30.96 -10.51 -7.13
N SER A 531 30.61 -10.61 -5.85
CA SER A 531 29.79 -11.68 -5.30
C SER A 531 30.40 -13.07 -5.46
N TYR A 532 31.72 -13.22 -5.29
CA TYR A 532 32.40 -14.51 -5.44
C TYR A 532 31.98 -15.51 -4.35
N ASN A 533 31.66 -16.74 -4.73
CA ASN A 533 31.17 -17.78 -3.83
C ASN A 533 32.33 -18.38 -3.02
N GLN A 534 33.43 -18.73 -3.69
CA GLN A 534 34.56 -19.44 -3.06
C GLN A 534 35.21 -18.58 -1.98
N ALA A 535 35.54 -17.32 -2.29
CA ALA A 535 36.02 -16.34 -1.31
C ALA A 535 35.05 -16.16 -0.13
N THR A 536 33.75 -16.04 -0.40
CA THR A 536 32.74 -15.86 0.66
C THR A 536 32.63 -17.08 1.57
N VAL A 537 32.75 -18.30 1.05
CA VAL A 537 32.78 -19.52 1.86
C VAL A 537 34.00 -19.51 2.78
N ARG A 538 35.18 -19.10 2.31
CA ARG A 538 36.36 -19.01 3.17
C ARG A 538 36.21 -18.00 4.30
N VAL A 539 35.64 -16.83 4.02
CA VAL A 539 35.32 -15.84 5.05
C VAL A 539 34.26 -16.39 6.01
N GLY A 540 33.17 -16.95 5.47
CA GLY A 540 32.06 -17.51 6.22
C GLY A 540 32.45 -18.62 7.19
N MET A 541 33.33 -19.52 6.77
CA MET A 541 33.85 -20.58 7.63
C MET A 541 34.70 -20.05 8.81
N GLN A 542 35.29 -18.87 8.68
CA GLN A 542 36.04 -18.24 9.78
C GLN A 542 35.15 -17.46 10.76
N VAL A 543 33.97 -17.00 10.34
CA VAL A 543 33.00 -16.32 11.22
C VAL A 543 31.97 -17.26 11.84
N ASP A 544 31.86 -18.50 11.35
CA ASP A 544 30.91 -19.55 11.75
C ASP A 544 29.46 -19.30 11.29
N ALA A 545 28.86 -20.32 10.64
CA ALA A 545 27.47 -20.31 10.16
C ALA A 545 26.46 -20.10 11.30
N ARG A 546 26.78 -20.52 12.53
CA ARG A 546 25.95 -20.27 13.72
C ARG A 546 25.79 -18.79 14.00
N ARG A 547 26.89 -18.02 13.94
CA ARG A 547 26.83 -16.56 14.15
C ARG A 547 26.02 -15.86 13.07
N ILE A 548 26.05 -16.36 11.84
CA ILE A 548 25.23 -15.85 10.75
C ILE A 548 23.74 -16.09 11.05
N ALA A 549 23.37 -17.30 11.47
CA ALA A 549 22.00 -17.63 11.86
C ALA A 549 21.51 -16.77 13.05
N ASP A 550 22.33 -16.62 14.08
CA ASP A 550 22.01 -15.79 15.25
C ASP A 550 21.84 -14.31 14.87
N LEU A 551 22.69 -13.79 13.97
CA LEU A 551 22.61 -12.42 13.48
C LEU A 551 21.30 -12.16 12.72
N ILE A 552 20.97 -12.99 11.73
CA ILE A 552 19.74 -12.77 10.93
C ILE A 552 18.46 -12.98 11.74
N ARG A 553 18.49 -13.87 12.75
CA ARG A 553 17.41 -13.99 13.73
C ARG A 553 17.26 -12.72 14.55
N THR A 554 18.37 -12.15 15.03
CA THR A 554 18.35 -10.92 15.84
C THR A 554 17.87 -9.71 15.04
N LEU A 555 18.34 -9.57 13.81
CA LEU A 555 18.01 -8.40 12.97
C LEU A 555 16.62 -8.48 12.32
N ALA A 556 16.13 -9.68 12.01
CA ALA A 556 14.93 -9.84 11.19
C ALA A 556 13.96 -10.95 11.63
N GLY A 557 14.24 -11.65 12.73
CA GLY A 557 13.43 -12.80 13.17
C GLY A 557 13.52 -14.00 12.22
N ILE A 558 14.54 -14.04 11.35
CA ILE A 558 14.72 -15.12 10.39
C ILE A 558 15.36 -16.33 11.08
N GLU A 559 14.61 -17.41 11.21
CA GLU A 559 15.12 -18.70 11.68
C GLU A 559 15.79 -19.45 10.52
N ALA A 560 17.06 -19.86 10.71
CA ALA A 560 17.82 -20.62 9.72
C ALA A 560 18.66 -21.71 10.37
N GLU A 561 18.82 -22.82 9.67
CA GLU A 561 19.71 -23.90 10.11
C GLU A 561 21.17 -23.46 9.93
N PRO A 562 22.02 -23.58 10.97
CA PRO A 562 23.39 -23.11 10.94
C PRO A 562 24.33 -24.10 10.25
N ASN A 563 24.12 -24.32 8.95
CA ASN A 563 24.95 -25.18 8.11
C ASN A 563 25.86 -24.34 7.17
N PRO A 564 26.94 -24.91 6.61
CA PRO A 564 27.84 -24.15 5.73
C PRO A 564 27.18 -23.54 4.48
N ALA A 565 26.10 -24.14 3.98
CA ALA A 565 25.39 -23.61 2.80
C ALA A 565 24.69 -22.27 3.09
N LEU A 566 24.35 -21.99 4.37
CA LEU A 566 23.79 -20.72 4.80
C LEU A 566 24.67 -19.53 4.43
N ILE A 567 26.00 -19.72 4.39
CA ILE A 567 26.98 -18.70 3.98
C ILE A 567 26.69 -18.17 2.56
N LEU A 568 26.15 -19.01 1.68
CA LEU A 568 25.75 -18.64 0.32
C LEU A 568 24.25 -18.35 0.18
N GLY A 569 23.53 -18.29 1.29
CA GLY A 569 22.13 -17.92 1.37
C GLY A 569 21.15 -19.02 1.02
N SER A 570 21.42 -20.26 1.47
CA SER A 570 20.47 -21.38 1.40
C SER A 570 19.35 -21.25 2.44
N VAL A 571 18.56 -20.18 2.33
CA VAL A 571 17.35 -19.95 3.13
C VAL A 571 16.28 -19.34 2.22
N ASP A 572 15.04 -19.76 2.42
CA ASP A 572 13.89 -19.25 1.68
C ASP A 572 13.22 -18.14 2.48
N GLN A 573 13.14 -16.94 1.91
CA GLN A 573 12.55 -15.77 2.57
C GLN A 573 11.73 -14.94 1.59
N SER A 574 10.84 -14.11 2.15
CA SER A 574 10.05 -13.15 1.39
C SER A 574 10.80 -11.82 1.20
N PRO A 575 10.41 -11.01 0.20
CA PRO A 575 10.90 -9.63 0.07
C PRO A 575 10.75 -8.80 1.34
N TYR A 576 9.67 -8.99 2.10
CA TYR A 576 9.46 -8.30 3.38
C TYR A 576 10.51 -8.69 4.43
N ALA A 577 10.76 -10.00 4.63
CA ALA A 577 11.77 -10.46 5.58
C ALA A 577 13.17 -9.98 5.19
N MET A 578 13.47 -9.95 3.89
CA MET A 578 14.74 -9.42 3.40
C MET A 578 14.84 -7.90 3.52
N ALA A 579 13.74 -7.16 3.36
CA ALA A 579 13.70 -5.73 3.63
C ALA A 579 13.98 -5.45 5.12
N GLN A 580 13.38 -6.22 6.04
CA GLN A 580 13.64 -6.12 7.47
C GLN A 580 15.13 -6.34 7.79
N LEU A 581 15.74 -7.35 7.18
CA LEU A 581 17.17 -7.62 7.38
C LEU A 581 18.08 -6.52 6.82
N TYR A 582 17.77 -5.99 5.64
CA TYR A 582 18.54 -4.91 5.02
C TYR A 582 18.28 -3.53 5.65
N GLN A 583 17.18 -3.36 6.39
CA GLN A 583 16.88 -2.12 7.11
C GLN A 583 18.01 -1.76 8.06
N PHE A 584 18.61 -2.73 8.75
CA PHE A 584 19.78 -2.51 9.61
C PHE A 584 20.97 -1.85 8.87
N LEU A 585 21.23 -2.26 7.63
CA LEU A 585 22.31 -1.65 6.83
C LEU A 585 21.91 -0.26 6.32
N ALA A 586 20.65 -0.11 5.91
CA ALA A 586 20.13 1.13 5.33
C ALA A 586 19.98 2.24 6.38
N SER A 587 19.64 1.91 7.63
CA SER A 587 19.54 2.82 8.77
C SER A 587 20.89 3.17 9.40
N GLY A 588 22.00 2.64 8.87
CA GLY A 588 23.33 2.89 9.42
C GLY A 588 23.64 2.15 10.72
N GLY A 589 23.02 0.98 10.93
CA GLY A 589 23.29 0.08 12.06
C GLY A 589 22.20 0.08 13.14
N GLU A 590 21.05 0.71 12.89
CA GLU A 590 19.94 0.73 13.85
C GLU A 590 19.05 -0.50 13.66
N ILE A 591 18.78 -1.22 14.76
CA ILE A 591 17.81 -2.33 14.74
C ILE A 591 16.42 -1.73 14.76
N GLN A 592 15.81 -1.66 13.58
CA GLN A 592 14.55 -0.96 13.35
C GLN A 592 13.49 -1.92 12.78
N PRO A 593 12.39 -2.18 13.51
CA PRO A 593 11.31 -3.01 12.99
C PRO A 593 10.52 -2.27 11.91
N LEU A 594 10.21 -2.98 10.83
CA LEU A 594 9.35 -2.47 9.77
C LEU A 594 7.90 -2.42 10.24
N HIS A 595 7.23 -1.33 9.90
CA HIS A 595 5.81 -1.15 10.19
C HIS A 595 5.07 -0.55 9.00
N ALA A 596 3.91 -1.11 8.69
CA ALA A 596 2.98 -0.52 7.72
C ALA A 596 2.02 0.45 8.38
N VAL A 597 1.67 0.22 9.65
CA VAL A 597 0.83 1.10 10.45
C VAL A 597 1.71 1.95 11.35
N ARG A 598 1.51 3.28 11.33
CA ARG A 598 2.11 4.25 12.25
C ARG A 598 1.33 4.35 13.56
N GLY A 599 0.00 4.32 13.48
CA GLY A 599 -0.88 4.32 14.66
C GLY A 599 -2.37 4.23 14.31
N VAL A 600 -3.19 4.11 15.34
CA VAL A 600 -4.65 4.00 15.23
C VAL A 600 -5.29 5.07 16.08
N LEU A 601 -6.20 5.84 15.50
CA LEU A 601 -6.98 6.88 16.19
C LEU A 601 -8.43 6.44 16.41
N ASP A 602 -9.03 6.90 17.51
CA ASP A 602 -10.47 6.78 17.74
C ASP A 602 -11.28 7.78 16.89
N ALA A 603 -12.61 7.70 16.98
CA ALA A 603 -13.52 8.60 16.27
C ALA A 603 -13.36 10.09 16.66
N ASN A 604 -12.76 10.39 17.81
CA ASN A 604 -12.47 11.76 18.26
C ASN A 604 -11.07 12.24 17.82
N GLY A 605 -10.29 11.41 17.14
CA GLY A 605 -8.93 11.70 16.71
C GLY A 605 -7.86 11.52 17.80
N ARG A 606 -8.15 10.80 18.88
CA ARG A 606 -7.17 10.47 19.93
C ARG A 606 -6.44 9.18 19.56
N ALA A 607 -5.12 9.16 19.71
CA ALA A 607 -4.32 7.96 19.46
C ALA A 607 -4.64 6.87 20.49
N LEU A 608 -5.02 5.68 20.01
CA LEU A 608 -5.21 4.47 20.79
C LEU A 608 -3.89 3.71 20.91
N ASN A 609 -3.23 3.47 19.77
CA ASN A 609 -1.93 2.80 19.69
C ASN A 609 -0.98 3.57 18.76
N ARG A 610 0.32 3.35 18.99
CA ARG A 610 1.43 3.91 18.23
C ARG A 610 2.46 2.82 17.91
N TYR A 611 2.95 2.82 16.68
CA TYR A 611 3.92 1.85 16.16
C TYR A 611 5.17 2.53 15.58
N ASP A 612 5.08 3.81 15.21
CA ASP A 612 6.17 4.64 14.68
C ASP A 612 7.09 5.19 15.78
N THR A 613 7.44 4.35 16.77
CA THR A 613 8.36 4.76 17.84
C THR A 613 9.77 4.84 17.30
N GLU A 614 10.48 5.92 17.63
CA GLU A 614 11.87 6.13 17.21
C GLU A 614 12.76 4.99 17.72
N PRO A 615 13.57 4.34 16.85
CA PRO A 615 14.44 3.26 17.26
C PRO A 615 15.54 3.76 18.20
N ALA A 616 16.12 2.84 18.98
CA ALA A 616 17.31 3.17 19.74
C ALA A 616 18.48 3.46 18.79
N PRO A 617 19.32 4.47 19.08
CA PRO A 617 20.50 4.76 18.27
C PRO A 617 21.41 3.53 18.13
N ALA A 618 22.03 3.38 16.96
CA ALA A 618 22.97 2.30 16.70
C ALA A 618 24.12 2.30 17.72
N GLN A 619 24.53 1.11 18.16
CA GLN A 619 25.77 0.97 18.91
C GLN A 619 26.95 1.39 18.02
N GLU A 620 28.02 1.91 18.63
CA GLU A 620 29.15 2.44 17.85
C GLU A 620 29.77 1.39 16.91
N GLY A 621 29.92 0.15 17.40
CA GLY A 621 30.42 -0.97 16.59
C GLY A 621 29.50 -1.31 15.42
N ASP A 622 28.19 -1.36 15.67
CA ASP A 622 27.17 -1.64 14.64
C ASP A 622 27.19 -0.57 13.55
N ALA A 623 27.27 0.70 13.95
CA ALA A 623 27.33 1.82 13.02
C ALA A 623 28.59 1.80 12.15
N ILE A 624 29.75 1.48 12.73
CA ILE A 624 31.02 1.34 11.98
C ILE A 624 30.95 0.16 11.01
N ALA A 625 30.45 -1.00 11.46
CA ALA A 625 30.32 -2.19 10.63
C ALA A 625 29.34 -1.97 9.47
N ALA A 626 28.19 -1.35 9.73
CA ALA A 626 27.23 -0.96 8.71
C ALA A 626 27.86 -0.03 7.67
N ARG A 627 28.57 1.03 8.09
CA ARG A 627 29.29 1.94 7.17
C ARG A 627 30.27 1.21 6.27
N LEU A 628 31.09 0.30 6.81
CA LEU A 628 32.05 -0.47 6.01
C LEU A 628 31.34 -1.35 4.97
N ILE A 629 30.22 -1.99 5.35
CA ILE A 629 29.41 -2.76 4.41
C ILE A 629 28.74 -1.87 3.36
N THR A 630 28.22 -0.70 3.75
CA THR A 630 27.67 0.27 2.81
C THR A 630 28.70 0.71 1.77
N LEU A 631 29.94 1.01 2.17
CA LEU A 631 31.03 1.31 1.24
C LEU A 631 31.30 0.16 0.27
N ALA A 632 31.32 -1.08 0.76
CA ALA A 632 31.48 -2.27 -0.09
C ALA A 632 30.30 -2.49 -1.05
N LEU A 633 29.08 -2.17 -0.62
CA LEU A 633 27.88 -2.24 -1.44
C LEU A 633 27.77 -1.09 -2.45
N GLN A 634 28.31 0.10 -2.14
CA GLN A 634 28.52 1.16 -3.13
C GLN A 634 29.52 0.71 -4.19
N HIS A 635 30.56 -0.04 -3.82
CA HIS A 635 31.50 -0.66 -4.77
C HIS A 635 30.82 -1.72 -5.66
N THR A 636 29.82 -2.42 -5.13
CA THR A 636 28.97 -3.34 -5.92
C THR A 636 28.24 -2.59 -7.04
N VAL A 637 27.78 -1.37 -6.77
CA VAL A 637 27.06 -0.51 -7.73
C VAL A 637 28.02 0.22 -8.68
N SER A 638 29.19 0.66 -8.23
CA SER A 638 30.13 1.40 -9.10
C SER A 638 30.92 0.47 -10.04
N SER A 639 31.32 -0.70 -9.55
CA SER A 639 32.31 -1.56 -10.19
C SER A 639 31.97 -3.06 -10.16
N GLY A 640 30.97 -3.47 -9.39
CA GLY A 640 30.59 -4.86 -9.17
C GLY A 640 29.39 -5.33 -10.00
N THR A 641 28.63 -6.26 -9.44
CA THR A 641 27.49 -6.91 -10.11
C THR A 641 26.33 -5.98 -10.44
N ALA A 642 26.26 -4.80 -9.81
CA ALA A 642 25.20 -3.81 -10.00
C ALA A 642 25.62 -2.59 -10.84
N ARG A 643 26.78 -2.66 -11.53
CA ARG A 643 27.31 -1.58 -12.39
C ARG A 643 26.32 -1.00 -13.40
N GLN A 644 25.36 -1.80 -13.88
CA GLN A 644 24.34 -1.35 -14.82
C GLN A 644 23.51 -0.18 -14.25
N LEU A 645 23.36 -0.05 -12.93
CA LEU A 645 22.66 1.10 -12.32
C LEU A 645 23.34 2.43 -12.64
N VAL A 646 24.68 2.45 -12.74
CA VAL A 646 25.43 3.65 -13.17
C VAL A 646 25.14 3.97 -14.63
N ALA A 647 25.15 2.96 -15.51
CA ALA A 647 24.81 3.12 -16.92
C ALA A 647 23.35 3.57 -17.13
N ASP A 648 22.46 3.21 -16.21
CA ASP A 648 21.06 3.63 -16.16
C ASP A 648 20.86 5.08 -15.66
N GLY A 649 21.95 5.81 -15.37
CA GLY A 649 21.94 7.19 -14.89
C GLY A 649 21.69 7.32 -13.38
N LEU A 650 21.70 6.22 -12.63
CA LEU A 650 21.46 6.20 -11.18
C LEU A 650 22.74 6.35 -10.35
N GLY A 651 23.89 6.54 -11.00
CA GLY A 651 25.16 6.83 -10.32
C GLY A 651 25.09 8.07 -9.43
N ARG A 652 24.23 9.05 -9.77
CA ARG A 652 23.99 10.26 -8.94
C ARG A 652 23.48 9.98 -7.53
N LEU A 653 22.92 8.79 -7.29
CA LEU A 653 22.35 8.41 -5.99
C LEU A 653 23.39 7.83 -5.04
N ASN A 654 24.61 7.51 -5.53
CA ASN A 654 25.63 6.78 -4.77
C ASN A 654 25.04 5.56 -4.02
N ALA A 655 24.06 4.89 -4.63
CA ALA A 655 23.30 3.84 -3.98
C ALA A 655 24.20 2.66 -3.57
N ALA A 656 23.81 1.99 -2.50
CA ALA A 656 24.38 0.72 -2.08
C ALA A 656 23.40 -0.40 -2.44
N GLY A 657 23.89 -1.55 -2.91
CA GLY A 657 22.99 -2.67 -3.16
C GLY A 657 23.69 -3.98 -3.49
N LYS A 658 22.92 -5.06 -3.39
CA LYS A 658 23.38 -6.42 -3.60
C LYS A 658 22.44 -7.17 -4.54
N THR A 659 23.01 -7.80 -5.56
CA THR A 659 22.31 -8.76 -6.43
C THR A 659 22.27 -10.14 -5.78
N GLY A 660 21.17 -10.86 -5.99
CA GLY A 660 21.06 -12.27 -5.65
C GLY A 660 20.46 -13.08 -6.78
N THR A 661 20.87 -14.33 -6.84
CA THR A 661 20.36 -15.31 -7.80
C THR A 661 20.36 -16.66 -7.13
N SER A 662 19.26 -17.39 -7.27
CA SER A 662 19.15 -18.76 -6.79
C SER A 662 19.73 -19.74 -7.82
N ASN A 663 19.89 -20.99 -7.42
CA ASN A 663 20.34 -22.05 -8.33
C ASN A 663 19.40 -22.17 -9.55
N ASP A 664 19.97 -22.58 -10.69
CA ASP A 664 19.27 -22.69 -11.97
C ASP A 664 18.60 -21.39 -12.46
N SER A 665 18.97 -20.23 -11.93
CA SER A 665 18.40 -18.93 -12.32
C SER A 665 16.86 -18.90 -12.17
N ARG A 666 16.34 -19.47 -11.09
CA ARG A 666 14.90 -19.49 -10.78
C ARG A 666 14.42 -18.14 -10.23
N ASP A 667 15.24 -17.51 -9.39
CA ASP A 667 14.93 -16.27 -8.69
C ASP A 667 15.99 -15.21 -8.97
N SER A 668 15.54 -14.00 -9.32
CA SER A 668 16.37 -12.82 -9.43
C SER A 668 16.00 -11.81 -8.36
N TRP A 669 16.97 -11.48 -7.51
CA TRP A 669 16.80 -10.59 -6.38
C TRP A 669 17.68 -9.35 -6.50
N PHE A 670 17.18 -8.25 -5.96
CA PHE A 670 18.00 -7.08 -5.67
C PHE A 670 17.53 -6.41 -4.39
N ALA A 671 18.46 -6.17 -3.48
CA ALA A 671 18.25 -5.36 -2.28
C ALA A 671 19.17 -4.15 -2.38
N GLY A 672 18.62 -2.94 -2.38
CA GLY A 672 19.42 -1.72 -2.52
C GLY A 672 18.76 -0.52 -1.89
N TYR A 673 19.58 0.41 -1.41
CA TYR A 673 19.17 1.58 -0.67
C TYR A 673 19.91 2.84 -1.10
N THR A 674 19.26 3.96 -0.84
CA THR A 674 19.66 5.34 -1.15
C THR A 674 19.69 6.15 0.16
N GLY A 675 19.84 7.47 0.10
CA GLY A 675 19.81 8.32 1.29
C GLY A 675 18.48 8.31 2.04
N ASP A 676 17.36 8.10 1.32
CA ASP A 676 16.01 8.15 1.90
C ASP A 676 15.28 6.79 1.91
N HIS A 677 15.62 5.90 0.96
CA HIS A 677 14.80 4.71 0.67
C HIS A 677 15.60 3.41 0.58
N LEU A 678 15.07 2.33 1.15
CA LEU A 678 15.49 0.94 0.92
C LEU A 678 14.42 0.21 0.09
N ALA A 679 14.83 -0.55 -0.94
CA ALA A 679 13.92 -1.42 -1.66
C ALA A 679 14.51 -2.81 -1.90
N VAL A 680 13.66 -3.82 -1.69
CA VAL A 680 13.96 -5.22 -2.01
C VAL A 680 12.96 -5.70 -3.07
N ALA A 681 13.49 -6.16 -4.19
CA ALA A 681 12.71 -6.65 -5.32
C ALA A 681 13.11 -8.09 -5.70
N TRP A 682 12.11 -8.93 -5.87
CA TRP A 682 12.20 -10.29 -6.38
C TRP A 682 11.45 -10.41 -7.71
N VAL A 683 12.01 -11.16 -8.65
CA VAL A 683 11.36 -11.61 -9.89
C VAL A 683 11.61 -13.10 -10.05
N GLY A 684 10.54 -13.85 -10.30
CA GLY A 684 10.55 -15.30 -10.47
C GLY A 684 9.27 -15.78 -11.12
N ASN A 685 8.87 -17.03 -10.88
CA ASN A 685 7.55 -17.57 -11.27
C ASN A 685 7.00 -18.48 -10.17
N ASP A 686 5.68 -18.66 -10.15
CA ASP A 686 5.02 -19.40 -9.08
C ASP A 686 5.39 -20.89 -9.07
N GLN A 687 5.61 -21.48 -10.25
CA GLN A 687 5.95 -22.89 -10.46
C GLN A 687 7.40 -23.22 -10.06
N ASN A 688 8.20 -22.21 -9.67
CA ASN A 688 9.61 -22.37 -9.30
C ASN A 688 10.48 -22.93 -10.44
N GLU A 689 10.10 -22.63 -11.69
CA GLU A 689 10.82 -23.03 -12.89
C GLU A 689 12.01 -22.10 -13.18
N PRO A 690 13.03 -22.55 -13.92
CA PRO A 690 14.11 -21.67 -14.39
C PRO A 690 13.56 -20.50 -15.21
N THR A 691 13.93 -19.27 -14.86
CA THR A 691 13.48 -18.07 -15.59
C THR A 691 14.49 -17.62 -16.65
N GLY A 692 15.73 -18.11 -16.55
CA GLY A 692 16.86 -17.58 -17.32
C GLY A 692 17.22 -16.13 -16.94
N LEU A 693 16.68 -15.60 -15.86
CA LEU A 693 17.08 -14.31 -15.29
C LEU A 693 18.25 -14.54 -14.33
N TYR A 694 19.29 -13.73 -14.46
CA TYR A 694 20.52 -13.86 -13.69
C TYR A 694 21.01 -12.49 -13.22
N GLY A 695 21.44 -12.42 -11.96
CA GLY A 695 21.99 -11.21 -11.35
C GLY A 695 21.09 -9.98 -11.56
N SER A 696 21.56 -9.07 -12.41
CA SER A 696 20.96 -7.76 -12.69
C SER A 696 19.70 -7.77 -13.56
N THR A 697 19.29 -8.90 -14.14
CA THR A 697 18.31 -8.87 -15.25
C THR A 697 16.84 -8.96 -14.83
N GLY A 698 16.54 -9.26 -13.56
CA GLY A 698 15.19 -9.28 -12.99
C GLY A 698 14.97 -8.21 -11.92
N GLY A 699 15.14 -8.56 -10.64
CA GLY A 699 14.84 -7.68 -9.49
C GLY A 699 15.54 -6.32 -9.55
N MET A 700 16.79 -6.28 -10.02
CA MET A 700 17.53 -5.02 -10.15
C MET A 700 16.95 -4.11 -11.24
N ARG A 701 16.35 -4.67 -12.29
CA ARG A 701 15.68 -3.89 -13.34
C ARG A 701 14.40 -3.25 -12.81
N VAL A 702 13.65 -3.96 -11.96
CA VAL A 702 12.51 -3.38 -11.23
C VAL A 702 12.98 -2.20 -10.37
N TRP A 703 14.04 -2.41 -9.58
CA TRP A 703 14.64 -1.36 -8.74
C TRP A 703 15.07 -0.15 -9.58
N SER A 704 15.81 -0.37 -10.68
CA SER A 704 16.26 0.70 -11.60
C SER A 704 15.10 1.50 -12.18
N ASN A 705 14.06 0.82 -12.69
CA ASN A 705 12.89 1.48 -13.27
C ASN A 705 12.11 2.31 -12.25
N MET A 706 12.09 1.89 -10.98
CA MET A 706 11.49 2.65 -9.88
C MET A 706 12.32 3.90 -9.55
N PHE A 707 13.62 3.78 -9.30
CA PHE A 707 14.49 4.90 -8.89
C PHE A 707 14.87 5.87 -10.02
N LYS A 708 14.59 5.53 -11.28
CA LYS A 708 14.56 6.51 -12.39
C LYS A 708 13.44 7.54 -12.22
N ARG A 709 12.41 7.23 -11.42
CA ARG A 709 11.17 7.98 -11.30
C ARG A 709 10.87 8.47 -9.89
N LEU A 710 11.27 7.72 -8.87
CA LEU A 710 11.13 8.07 -7.46
C LEU A 710 12.26 9.04 -7.08
N PRO A 711 11.94 10.30 -6.70
CA PRO A 711 12.93 11.20 -6.13
C PRO A 711 13.51 10.60 -4.84
N SER A 712 14.84 10.59 -4.75
CA SER A 712 15.55 10.12 -3.55
C SER A 712 16.87 10.87 -3.41
N ALA A 713 17.28 11.12 -2.18
CA ALA A 713 18.57 11.70 -1.85
C ALA A 713 19.72 10.74 -2.18
N PRO A 714 20.89 11.27 -2.56
CA PRO A 714 22.09 10.46 -2.65
C PRO A 714 22.46 9.91 -1.27
N LEU A 715 22.97 8.68 -1.24
CA LEU A 715 23.47 8.05 -0.03
C LEU A 715 24.86 8.61 0.32
N GLU A 716 24.95 9.23 1.50
CA GLU A 716 26.21 9.73 2.06
C GLU A 716 26.63 8.84 3.25
N VAL A 717 27.87 8.35 3.22
CA VAL A 717 28.43 7.53 4.30
C VAL A 717 29.30 8.42 5.18
N SER A 718 29.02 8.46 6.48
CA SER A 718 29.81 9.23 7.45
C SER A 718 31.20 8.61 7.66
N ASP A 719 32.22 9.45 7.78
CA ASP A 719 33.60 9.05 8.14
C ASP A 719 33.79 8.80 9.65
N LYS A 720 32.75 8.98 10.47
CA LYS A 720 32.87 8.81 11.92
C LYS A 720 33.32 7.38 12.27
N GLY A 721 34.40 7.26 13.04
CA GLY A 721 34.97 5.97 13.44
C GLY A 721 35.77 5.26 12.34
N LEU A 722 35.96 5.90 11.17
CA LEU A 722 36.73 5.37 10.05
C LEU A 722 38.07 6.10 9.89
N ASP A 723 39.10 5.35 9.52
CA ASP A 723 40.42 5.85 9.14
C ASP A 723 40.70 5.45 7.68
N TRP A 724 40.88 6.45 6.81
CA TRP A 724 41.06 6.24 5.38
C TRP A 724 42.53 6.22 4.99
N GLN A 725 43.00 5.07 4.50
CA GLN A 725 44.41 4.87 4.13
C GLN A 725 44.56 4.44 2.67
N TRP A 726 45.63 4.91 2.03
CA TRP A 726 46.08 4.36 0.75
C TRP A 726 46.88 3.09 1.00
N VAL A 727 46.62 2.04 0.22
CA VAL A 727 47.17 0.70 0.49
C VAL A 727 47.75 0.09 -0.79
N VAL A 728 48.95 -0.46 -0.66
CA VAL A 728 49.60 -1.35 -1.62
C VAL A 728 50.02 -2.61 -0.86
N GLY A 729 49.79 -3.81 -1.43
CA GLY A 729 50.02 -5.06 -0.70
C GLY A 729 49.20 -5.09 0.60
N SER A 730 49.85 -5.27 1.75
CA SER A 730 49.19 -5.28 3.07
C SER A 730 49.53 -4.06 3.94
N HIS A 731 50.18 -3.04 3.37
CA HIS A 731 50.69 -1.88 4.11
C HIS A 731 49.97 -0.58 3.68
N ALA A 732 49.81 0.34 4.63
CA ALA A 732 49.44 1.71 4.29
C ALA A 732 50.62 2.38 3.57
N THR A 733 50.34 3.31 2.66
CA THR A 733 51.37 3.94 1.82
C THR A 733 50.91 5.30 1.31
N ASP A 734 51.73 5.94 0.48
CA ASP A 734 51.42 7.25 -0.10
C ASP A 734 50.40 7.16 -1.26
N ALA A 735 49.62 8.24 -1.46
CA ALA A 735 48.59 8.29 -2.50
C ALA A 735 49.14 8.15 -3.93
N GLY A 736 50.38 8.59 -4.16
CA GLY A 736 51.02 8.60 -5.49
C GLY A 736 51.62 7.26 -5.90
N CYS A 737 51.57 6.24 -5.05
CA CYS A 737 52.20 4.95 -5.31
C CYS A 737 51.48 4.17 -6.41
N ALA A 738 52.27 3.52 -7.28
CA ALA A 738 51.73 2.69 -8.33
C ALA A 738 50.87 1.55 -7.74
N GLY A 739 49.60 1.47 -8.15
CA GLY A 739 48.66 0.46 -7.66
C GLY A 739 48.05 0.76 -6.29
N ALA A 740 48.28 1.94 -5.69
CA ALA A 740 47.65 2.33 -4.45
C ALA A 740 46.13 2.46 -4.62
N ARG A 741 45.40 1.86 -3.68
CA ARG A 741 43.94 1.96 -3.57
C ARG A 741 43.58 2.45 -2.19
N ARG A 742 42.57 3.33 -2.11
CA ARG A 742 42.11 3.90 -0.85
C ARG A 742 41.05 3.00 -0.20
N PHE A 743 41.21 2.69 1.08
CA PHE A 743 40.29 1.88 1.86
C PHE A 743 39.98 2.54 3.21
N ALA A 744 38.78 2.27 3.73
CA ALA A 744 38.39 2.63 5.08
C ALA A 744 38.74 1.48 6.04
N PHE A 745 39.32 1.85 7.18
CA PHE A 745 39.63 0.99 8.31
C PHE A 745 38.83 1.46 9.53
N VAL A 746 38.61 0.57 10.50
CA VAL A 746 38.15 1.01 11.82
C VAL A 746 39.28 1.85 12.44
N ALA A 747 38.93 2.98 13.05
CA ALA A 747 39.91 3.85 13.69
C ALA A 747 40.81 3.07 14.67
N GLY A 748 42.13 3.19 14.53
CA GLY A 748 43.12 2.46 15.32
C GLY A 748 43.54 1.09 14.75
N PHE A 749 42.93 0.63 13.66
CA PHE A 749 43.23 -0.67 13.01
C PHE A 749 43.81 -0.52 11.59
N ALA A 750 44.27 0.67 11.23
CA ALA A 750 45.01 0.88 9.98
C ALA A 750 46.31 0.06 9.96
N PRO A 751 46.71 -0.50 8.81
CA PRO A 751 47.96 -1.24 8.69
C PRO A 751 49.17 -0.30 8.85
N ALA A 752 50.32 -0.88 9.22
CA ALA A 752 51.56 -0.12 9.34
C ALA A 752 51.90 0.60 8.03
N PHE A 753 52.36 1.85 8.15
CA PHE A 753 52.76 2.68 7.02
C PHE A 753 54.13 2.24 6.47
N GLN A 754 54.20 2.09 5.15
CA GLN A 754 55.42 1.82 4.40
C GLN A 754 55.51 2.82 3.23
N PRO A 755 56.53 3.69 3.20
CA PRO A 755 56.70 4.64 2.12
C PRO A 755 57.04 3.92 0.81
N CYS A 756 56.62 4.48 -0.31
CA CYS A 756 56.98 3.91 -1.60
C CYS A 756 58.46 4.11 -1.91
N GLN A 757 59.11 3.03 -2.31
CA GLN A 757 60.40 3.13 -2.98
C GLN A 757 60.16 3.76 -4.36
N PRO A 758 60.80 4.88 -4.71
CA PRO A 758 60.78 5.36 -6.09
C PRO A 758 61.35 4.25 -6.99
N PRO A 759 60.81 4.03 -8.20
CA PRO A 759 61.44 3.12 -9.14
C PRO A 759 62.90 3.57 -9.32
N GLU A 760 63.85 2.64 -9.20
CA GLU A 760 65.25 2.95 -9.48
C GLU A 760 65.32 3.61 -10.86
N PRO A 761 66.04 4.73 -11.02
CA PRO A 761 66.20 5.34 -12.32
C PRO A 761 66.88 4.31 -13.22
N VAL A 762 66.11 3.78 -14.17
CA VAL A 762 66.66 3.03 -15.29
C VAL A 762 67.51 4.04 -16.06
N TYR A 763 68.82 4.02 -15.83
CA TYR A 763 69.76 4.69 -16.70
C TYR A 763 69.65 3.96 -18.05
N GLU A 764 68.82 4.49 -18.95
CA GLU A 764 68.98 4.20 -20.37
C GLU A 764 70.40 4.66 -20.74
N GLU A 765 71.30 3.71 -20.98
CA GLU A 765 72.54 3.97 -21.68
C GLU A 765 72.18 4.68 -22.98
N ARG A 766 72.40 6.00 -23.00
CA ARG A 766 72.39 6.78 -24.23
C ARG A 766 73.45 6.17 -25.13
N ARG A 767 73.03 5.33 -26.09
CA ARG A 767 73.86 4.98 -27.25
C ARG A 767 74.41 6.27 -27.83
N SER A 768 75.73 6.38 -27.75
CA SER A 768 76.46 7.54 -28.22
C SER A 768 76.30 7.63 -29.72
N TRP A 769 76.21 8.85 -30.26
CA TRP A 769 76.19 9.14 -31.70
C TRP A 769 77.38 8.49 -32.46
N ARG A 770 78.42 8.07 -31.74
CA ARG A 770 79.57 7.33 -32.25
C ARG A 770 79.24 5.89 -32.69
N ASP A 771 78.22 5.25 -32.11
CA ASP A 771 77.80 3.89 -32.48
C ASP A 771 77.03 3.87 -33.81
N TRP A 772 76.53 5.02 -34.27
CA TRP A 772 75.81 5.16 -35.54
C TRP A 772 76.75 5.28 -36.76
N PHE A 773 78.02 5.66 -36.54
CA PHE A 773 79.01 5.89 -37.60
C PHE A 773 80.13 4.84 -37.68
N GLY A 774 79.98 3.69 -37.00
CA GLY A 774 80.88 2.55 -37.22
C GLY A 774 82.33 2.75 -36.76
N PHE A 775 82.56 3.55 -35.72
CA PHE A 775 83.88 3.68 -35.08
C PHE A 775 83.95 2.93 -33.74
N GLY A 776 83.33 1.76 -33.65
CA GLY A 776 83.58 0.82 -32.56
C GLY A 776 84.91 0.13 -32.79
N ARG A 777 85.90 0.42 -31.95
CA ARG A 777 87.18 -0.29 -31.93
C ARG A 777 87.02 -1.49 -31.01
N ASP A 778 87.38 -2.67 -31.52
CA ASP A 778 87.60 -3.88 -30.74
C ASP A 778 88.64 -3.59 -29.66
N ASP A 779 88.31 -3.86 -28.40
CA ASP A 779 89.28 -4.19 -27.35
C ASP A 779 88.58 -5.16 -26.38
N ASP A 780 88.94 -6.44 -26.52
CA ASP A 780 88.70 -7.50 -25.54
C ASP A 780 89.43 -7.16 -24.22
N GLU A 781 88.71 -7.00 -23.11
CA GLU A 781 89.27 -7.22 -21.77
C GLU A 781 88.25 -7.94 -20.86
N PRO A 782 88.71 -8.88 -20.00
CA PRO A 782 87.88 -9.92 -19.40
C PRO A 782 87.14 -9.47 -18.13
N GLU A 783 86.04 -10.18 -17.82
CA GLU A 783 85.22 -10.07 -16.61
C GLU A 783 86.05 -10.07 -15.30
N PRO A 784 85.74 -9.18 -14.34
CA PRO A 784 86.23 -9.33 -12.97
C PRO A 784 85.48 -10.44 -12.23
N ALA A 785 86.24 -11.31 -11.57
CA ALA A 785 85.76 -12.44 -10.77
C ALA A 785 84.86 -12.02 -9.59
N PRO A 786 83.91 -12.88 -9.16
CA PRO A 786 83.02 -12.60 -8.03
C PRO A 786 83.75 -12.62 -6.68
N GLU A 787 83.44 -11.63 -5.83
CA GLU A 787 83.92 -11.56 -4.44
C GLU A 787 83.34 -12.70 -3.58
N PRO A 788 84.14 -13.28 -2.64
CA PRO A 788 83.69 -14.39 -1.81
C PRO A 788 82.83 -13.94 -0.61
N THR A 789 81.79 -14.74 -0.35
CA THR A 789 80.87 -14.68 0.78
C THR A 789 81.60 -14.78 2.14
N PRO A 790 81.28 -13.94 3.15
CA PRO A 790 81.85 -14.09 4.49
C PRO A 790 81.24 -15.27 5.26
N ALA A 791 82.12 -16.04 5.91
CA ALA A 791 81.80 -17.21 6.74
C ALA A 791 81.16 -16.82 8.10
N PRO A 792 80.36 -17.73 8.72
CA PRO A 792 79.65 -17.46 9.96
C PRO A 792 80.58 -17.47 11.19
N GLN A 793 80.39 -16.52 12.10
CA GLN A 793 81.08 -16.49 13.39
C GLN A 793 80.46 -17.47 14.41
N PRO A 794 81.27 -18.15 15.23
CA PRO A 794 80.81 -19.15 16.19
C PRO A 794 80.25 -18.55 17.49
N VAL A 795 79.31 -19.30 18.05
CA VAL A 795 78.65 -19.12 19.35
C VAL A 795 79.64 -19.38 20.48
N GLU A 796 79.74 -18.45 21.43
CA GLU A 796 80.34 -18.67 22.76
C GLU A 796 79.25 -18.68 23.85
N VAL A 797 79.29 -19.71 24.70
CA VAL A 797 78.60 -19.89 25.99
C VAL A 797 79.66 -20.54 26.89
N PRO A 798 79.90 -20.09 28.14
CA PRO A 798 78.92 -19.99 29.24
C PRO A 798 78.50 -18.58 29.65
#